data_AF-A0A0A7UYE7-F1
#
_entry.id   AF-A0A0A7UYE7-F1
#
_cell.length_a   1.000
_cell.length_b   1.000
_cell.length_c   1.000
_cell.angle_alpha   90.00
_cell.angle_beta   90.00
_cell.angle_gamma   90.00
#
_symmetry.space_group_name_H-M   'P 1'
#
loop_
_entity.id
_entity.type
_entity.pdbx_description
1 polymer ?
#
loop_
_entity_poly.entity_id
_entity_poly.type
_entity_poly.pdbx_seq_one_letter_code
_entity_poly.pdbx_strand_id
1 'polypeptide(L)'
;MNKLLISSVCILLFSILFVNFGYADETSSEPEIAIPDLVIDFNNDKNWHGLKSGETPYWKIEDGVGKFNIQPGTLEPGKRQLESASIDLENLLGERIGEDWVLRYKLTIDEFKMGSDSSWSQLLIGLFSKPTSGTASDITHGDAKQWGLGTAFMTGVDMKRTMLMYDLGFYLEWHSQPEKGSFENEKSLPGENKTYWVEYRKMKNFLTVSIFDDSSFERETLVEKQHTEGWANVDDLKYFRLFPLIETNTSDGVITGTIDDIEFYNNKRYVTKNFDEKELEEIKSFEERLNELFDKQNQSNIDKENKRLEKLKRESIPEWLKFPAGLWSDSKLSNKQFFQIVEYLIKQDILAIPLSNYELFDDTYKPQTITLPSEPECTNCVETKLINLRWVLPEELAKKGSNPQILIKNPSNEVTSLSATSDDSISYEITNEFVPGIYDVDIIFANEKFSAPSFLLLETEIPKLPFWIKDDAKKWSLDKKPIQKFKDILDFLIKEKFIDIEPSEFIVPESIPPLTQKQILLTYFPTDDEKNAFEPFTWKYFEDYSRGIFQYRAQESMSIQTSVGKILYDISRPYDPIYNKNQVPYILMELYQYESNENAKSFVDKYPRVYNAFFDQSDMSGTSDSTGDCMYNNQKNFVESSMDEIHMVICIYEDLALLITVYEDYPNVNSSLVFNIADIMFEKIHNGNESPKLHKILKQNSFEVQPESKTESSQEQNNPPSQNDSELSGTKLGIQNFTCIKDDFGMIEINGEFTNSEKFFEKIVFSIILKSYDGTKLAQGDSEILDIEPFEIRKFDGYVELNEPFYECSAVINWDKSK
;
A
#
# COMPACT_ATOMS: atom_id res chain seq x y z
N MET A 1 18.96 -63.74 61.37
CA MET A 1 18.88 -64.97 60.55
C MET A 1 18.08 -64.66 59.28
N ASN A 2 18.40 -65.33 58.17
CA ASN A 2 17.61 -65.48 56.92
C ASN A 2 17.21 -64.23 56.08
N LYS A 3 18.19 -63.76 55.29
CA LYS A 3 18.20 -63.58 53.81
C LYS A 3 16.92 -63.76 52.93
N LEU A 4 16.87 -62.93 51.86
CA LEU A 4 16.19 -63.08 50.53
C LEU A 4 14.62 -62.99 50.54
N LEU A 5 13.85 -62.38 49.62
CA LEU A 5 13.91 -61.43 48.46
C LEU A 5 12.49 -60.76 48.35
N ILE A 6 12.11 -59.77 47.50
CA ILE A 6 12.74 -58.99 46.41
C ILE A 6 12.27 -57.49 46.43
N SER A 7 12.19 -56.83 45.27
CA SER A 7 11.73 -55.45 44.97
C SER A 7 10.18 -55.31 44.79
N SER A 8 9.56 -54.13 44.68
CA SER A 8 10.14 -52.81 44.36
C SER A 8 9.43 -51.60 45.00
N VAL A 9 10.19 -50.87 45.82
CA VAL A 9 10.39 -49.41 45.86
C VAL A 9 9.24 -48.48 45.40
N CYS A 10 8.58 -47.86 46.38
CA CYS A 10 8.04 -46.49 46.30
C CYS A 10 8.60 -45.69 47.48
N ILE A 11 9.32 -44.57 47.25
CA ILE A 11 9.66 -43.60 48.30
C ILE A 11 9.53 -42.17 47.75
N LEU A 12 8.71 -41.38 48.43
CA LEU A 12 8.57 -39.93 48.26
C LEU A 12 9.79 -39.19 48.82
N LEU A 13 10.22 -38.12 48.16
CA LEU A 13 11.07 -37.08 48.73
C LEU A 13 10.56 -35.71 48.29
N PHE A 14 10.57 -34.75 49.21
CA PHE A 14 10.25 -33.35 48.94
C PHE A 14 11.17 -32.44 49.76
N SER A 15 11.37 -31.21 49.28
CA SER A 15 12.17 -30.11 49.84
C SER A 15 13.71 -30.20 49.66
N ILE A 16 14.43 -29.13 49.28
CA ILE A 16 14.01 -27.77 48.85
C ILE A 16 15.11 -27.08 48.01
N LEU A 17 14.71 -26.20 47.08
CA LEU A 17 15.44 -25.11 46.40
C LEU A 17 16.88 -25.33 45.85
N PHE A 18 17.01 -25.23 44.52
CA PHE A 18 17.70 -24.10 43.87
C PHE A 18 17.11 -23.88 42.46
N VAL A 19 16.89 -22.62 42.07
CA VAL A 19 16.30 -22.26 40.77
C VAL A 19 17.39 -22.15 39.72
N ASN A 20 17.21 -22.83 38.59
CA ASN A 20 17.86 -22.51 37.32
C ASN A 20 16.79 -22.65 36.23
N PHE A 21 16.46 -21.56 35.54
CA PHE A 21 15.60 -21.60 34.36
C PHE A 21 16.38 -22.20 33.19
N GLY A 22 16.02 -23.42 32.80
CA GLY A 22 16.41 -24.04 31.55
C GLY A 22 15.17 -24.25 30.69
N TYR A 23 15.28 -23.92 29.40
CA TYR A 23 14.26 -24.16 28.38
C TYR A 23 13.70 -25.58 28.45
N ALA A 24 12.38 -25.73 28.34
CA ALA A 24 11.69 -27.00 28.10
C ALA A 24 10.78 -26.85 26.88
N ASP A 25 10.85 -27.81 25.96
CA ASP A 25 9.92 -27.92 24.83
C ASP A 25 8.48 -28.05 25.33
N GLU A 26 7.55 -27.29 24.76
CA GLU A 26 6.12 -27.54 24.94
C GLU A 26 5.67 -28.68 24.02
N THR A 27 5.37 -29.82 24.64
CA THR A 27 4.67 -30.94 23.99
C THR A 27 3.24 -30.52 23.62
N SER A 28 2.82 -30.86 22.40
CA SER A 28 1.48 -30.56 21.88
C SER A 28 0.34 -31.03 22.79
N SER A 29 -0.48 -30.11 23.27
CA SER A 29 -1.82 -30.39 23.80
C SER A 29 -2.83 -30.54 22.65
N GLU A 30 -3.77 -31.47 22.78
CA GLU A 30 -4.93 -31.55 21.89
C GLU A 30 -5.80 -30.28 22.00
N PRO A 31 -6.46 -29.83 20.92
CA PRO A 31 -7.19 -28.57 20.89
C PRO A 31 -8.60 -28.67 21.49
N GLU A 32 -9.01 -27.69 22.30
CA GLU A 32 -10.36 -27.62 22.85
C GLU A 32 -11.40 -27.16 21.80
N ILE A 33 -12.61 -27.74 21.87
CA ILE A 33 -13.81 -27.27 21.17
C ILE A 33 -14.46 -26.18 22.03
N ALA A 34 -14.89 -25.07 21.43
CA ALA A 34 -15.52 -23.99 22.18
C ALA A 34 -16.93 -24.41 22.66
N ILE A 35 -17.17 -24.25 23.97
CA ILE A 35 -18.48 -24.51 24.58
C ILE A 35 -19.41 -23.30 24.32
N PRO A 36 -20.69 -23.49 23.95
CA PRO A 36 -21.65 -22.39 23.80
C PRO A 36 -21.89 -21.64 25.13
N ASP A 37 -22.08 -20.33 25.05
CA ASP A 37 -22.43 -19.50 26.23
C ASP A 37 -23.90 -19.62 26.57
N LEU A 38 -24.73 -19.87 25.55
CA LEU A 38 -26.15 -20.14 25.69
C LEU A 38 -26.56 -21.27 24.73
N VAL A 39 -27.23 -22.28 25.28
CA VAL A 39 -27.98 -23.27 24.50
C VAL A 39 -29.46 -22.98 24.74
N ILE A 40 -30.21 -22.74 23.67
CA ILE A 40 -31.63 -22.42 23.73
C ILE A 40 -32.41 -23.69 23.41
N ASP A 41 -32.98 -24.31 24.44
CA ASP A 41 -33.87 -25.45 24.29
C ASP A 41 -35.34 -25.03 24.15
N PHE A 42 -36.16 -25.96 23.67
CA PHE A 42 -37.61 -25.84 23.65
C PHE A 42 -38.26 -26.68 24.77
N ASN A 43 -37.61 -26.86 25.92
CA ASN A 43 -38.18 -27.63 27.03
C ASN A 43 -39.25 -26.84 27.82
N ASN A 44 -39.34 -25.52 27.62
CA ASN A 44 -40.26 -24.64 28.35
C ASN A 44 -40.53 -23.32 27.61
N ASP A 45 -41.80 -22.93 27.46
CA ASP A 45 -42.20 -21.72 26.70
C ASP A 45 -42.03 -20.40 27.47
N LYS A 46 -41.82 -20.41 28.79
CA LYS A 46 -41.78 -19.17 29.61
C LYS A 46 -40.80 -18.07 29.18
N ASN A 47 -39.71 -18.43 28.51
CA ASN A 47 -38.70 -17.47 28.05
C ASN A 47 -39.00 -16.92 26.64
N TRP A 48 -39.97 -17.51 25.95
CA TRP A 48 -40.38 -17.11 24.62
C TRP A 48 -41.56 -16.13 24.69
N HIS A 49 -41.40 -14.99 24.04
CA HIS A 49 -42.44 -14.01 23.75
C HIS A 49 -43.15 -14.38 22.45
N GLY A 50 -44.47 -14.24 22.38
CA GLY A 50 -45.28 -14.61 21.20
C GLY A 50 -45.50 -16.13 21.05
N LEU A 51 -44.70 -16.95 21.73
CA LEU A 51 -44.90 -18.38 21.81
C LEU A 51 -45.64 -18.74 23.10
N LYS A 52 -46.83 -19.30 22.94
CA LYS A 52 -47.54 -20.03 23.98
C LYS A 52 -48.07 -21.30 23.34
N SER A 53 -47.70 -22.47 23.87
CA SER A 53 -47.96 -23.72 23.15
C SER A 53 -49.47 -23.96 22.97
N GLY A 54 -49.92 -24.01 21.71
CA GLY A 54 -51.33 -24.22 21.35
C GLY A 54 -52.21 -22.97 21.22
N GLU A 55 -51.70 -21.75 21.43
CA GLU A 55 -52.47 -20.52 21.13
C GLU A 55 -52.36 -20.06 19.67
N THR A 56 -51.32 -20.47 18.92
CA THR A 56 -51.16 -20.16 17.48
C THR A 56 -51.05 -21.45 16.64
N PRO A 57 -51.53 -21.46 15.38
CA PRO A 57 -51.38 -22.61 14.48
C PRO A 57 -50.04 -22.64 13.72
N TYR A 58 -49.22 -21.59 13.86
CA TYR A 58 -48.03 -21.32 13.03
C TYR A 58 -46.73 -21.76 13.67
N TRP A 59 -46.69 -21.86 15.00
CA TRP A 59 -45.58 -22.47 15.72
C TRP A 59 -46.06 -23.13 17.01
N LYS A 60 -45.39 -24.22 17.40
CA LYS A 60 -45.60 -24.86 18.70
C LYS A 60 -44.30 -25.49 19.20
N ILE A 61 -44.21 -25.64 20.50
CA ILE A 61 -43.23 -26.52 21.13
C ILE A 61 -43.86 -27.91 21.24
N GLU A 62 -43.20 -28.92 20.69
CA GLU A 62 -43.63 -30.32 20.77
C GLU A 62 -42.38 -31.21 20.80
N ASP A 63 -42.36 -32.18 21.72
CA ASP A 63 -41.26 -33.14 21.91
C ASP A 63 -39.86 -32.52 22.15
N GLY A 64 -39.80 -31.30 22.67
CA GLY A 64 -38.54 -30.60 22.96
C GLY A 64 -37.91 -29.87 21.77
N VAL A 65 -38.63 -29.79 20.63
CA VAL A 65 -38.23 -29.01 19.44
C VAL A 65 -39.26 -27.94 19.10
N GLY A 66 -38.81 -26.87 18.43
CA GLY A 66 -39.69 -25.82 17.92
C GLY A 66 -40.22 -26.22 16.55
N LYS A 67 -41.52 -26.43 16.38
CA LYS A 67 -42.14 -26.76 15.09
C LYS A 67 -42.77 -25.50 14.48
N PHE A 68 -42.49 -25.23 13.21
CA PHE A 68 -43.13 -24.16 12.44
C PHE A 68 -44.05 -24.73 11.35
N ASN A 69 -45.11 -23.99 11.04
CA ASN A 69 -46.17 -24.43 10.14
C ASN A 69 -46.72 -23.27 9.32
N ILE A 70 -46.24 -23.14 8.08
CA ILE A 70 -46.77 -22.25 7.06
C ILE A 70 -47.53 -23.12 6.07
N GLN A 71 -48.86 -23.04 6.08
CA GLN A 71 -49.75 -23.76 5.16
C GLN A 71 -51.00 -22.91 4.82
N PRO A 72 -51.57 -23.05 3.62
CA PRO A 72 -52.82 -22.39 3.23
C PRO A 72 -54.01 -22.75 4.14
N GLY A 73 -54.97 -21.83 4.24
CA GLY A 73 -56.20 -22.02 5.02
C GLY A 73 -56.07 -21.81 6.53
N THR A 74 -54.90 -21.38 7.01
CA THR A 74 -54.61 -21.02 8.40
C THR A 74 -55.08 -19.60 8.77
N LEU A 75 -55.14 -18.68 7.79
CA LEU A 75 -55.59 -17.30 7.96
C LEU A 75 -57.09 -17.10 7.70
N GLU A 76 -57.71 -16.20 8.46
CA GLU A 76 -59.02 -15.64 8.09
C GLU A 76 -58.91 -14.73 6.84
N PRO A 77 -59.97 -14.61 6.02
CA PRO A 77 -59.97 -13.74 4.86
C PRO A 77 -59.62 -12.27 5.18
N GLY A 78 -58.65 -11.71 4.43
CA GLY A 78 -58.16 -10.34 4.62
C GLY A 78 -57.19 -10.14 5.79
N LYS A 79 -56.72 -11.22 6.44
CA LYS A 79 -55.66 -11.17 7.46
C LYS A 79 -54.28 -11.45 6.85
N ARG A 80 -53.26 -11.13 7.65
CA ARG A 80 -51.85 -11.51 7.46
C ARG A 80 -51.39 -12.28 8.68
N GLN A 81 -50.34 -13.10 8.56
CA GLN A 81 -49.58 -13.53 9.74
C GLN A 81 -48.28 -12.73 9.81
N LEU A 82 -48.17 -11.90 10.86
CA LEU A 82 -47.03 -11.04 11.17
C LEU A 82 -46.57 -11.18 12.64
N GLU A 83 -47.09 -12.15 13.39
CA GLU A 83 -46.60 -12.49 14.73
C GLU A 83 -45.38 -13.45 14.64
N SER A 84 -44.53 -13.46 15.67
CA SER A 84 -43.28 -14.23 15.74
C SER A 84 -43.02 -14.80 17.13
N ALA A 85 -42.31 -15.93 17.20
CA ALA A 85 -41.75 -16.44 18.44
C ALA A 85 -40.38 -15.80 18.68
N SER A 86 -40.24 -15.06 19.78
CA SER A 86 -39.05 -14.24 20.07
C SER A 86 -38.46 -14.55 21.44
N ILE A 87 -37.14 -14.59 21.59
CA ILE A 87 -36.45 -14.85 22.87
C ILE A 87 -35.36 -13.82 23.13
N ASP A 88 -35.27 -13.37 24.38
CA ASP A 88 -34.40 -12.28 24.82
C ASP A 88 -33.00 -12.82 25.19
N LEU A 89 -32.03 -12.72 24.26
CA LEU A 89 -30.71 -13.33 24.44
C LEU A 89 -29.92 -12.67 25.58
N GLU A 90 -29.89 -11.34 25.66
CA GLU A 90 -29.20 -10.62 26.75
C GLU A 90 -29.74 -11.02 28.13
N ASN A 91 -31.05 -11.24 28.26
CA ASN A 91 -31.67 -11.65 29.52
C ASN A 91 -31.30 -13.10 29.91
N LEU A 92 -30.99 -13.98 28.95
CA LEU A 92 -30.54 -15.34 29.20
C LEU A 92 -29.03 -15.43 29.45
N LEU A 93 -28.23 -14.65 28.71
CA LEU A 93 -26.79 -14.51 28.89
C LEU A 93 -26.44 -13.79 30.21
N GLY A 94 -27.28 -12.85 30.64
CA GLY A 94 -27.01 -11.97 31.78
C GLY A 94 -26.08 -10.78 31.46
N GLU A 95 -25.68 -10.64 30.19
CA GLU A 95 -24.80 -9.61 29.66
C GLU A 95 -25.26 -9.15 28.26
N ARG A 96 -24.60 -8.13 27.71
CA ARG A 96 -24.88 -7.67 26.34
C ARG A 96 -24.26 -8.60 25.30
N ILE A 97 -24.86 -8.64 24.11
CA ILE A 97 -24.22 -9.22 22.93
C ILE A 97 -23.01 -8.35 22.54
N GLY A 98 -21.88 -8.98 22.23
CA GLY A 98 -20.63 -8.30 21.84
C GLY A 98 -20.55 -7.88 20.37
N GLU A 99 -19.42 -7.29 19.98
CA GLU A 99 -19.13 -6.95 18.55
C GLU A 99 -18.93 -8.21 17.69
N ASP A 100 -18.35 -9.26 18.27
CA ASP A 100 -18.11 -10.56 17.63
C ASP A 100 -18.99 -11.64 18.28
N TRP A 101 -19.74 -12.40 17.48
CA TRP A 101 -20.59 -13.50 17.98
C TRP A 101 -20.90 -14.54 16.89
N VAL A 102 -21.24 -15.75 17.33
CA VAL A 102 -21.76 -16.82 16.47
C VAL A 102 -23.12 -17.29 16.98
N LEU A 103 -24.10 -17.33 16.07
CA LEU A 103 -25.41 -17.97 16.28
C LEU A 103 -25.49 -19.17 15.34
N ARG A 104 -25.88 -20.32 15.89
CA ARG A 104 -26.00 -21.57 15.16
C ARG A 104 -27.32 -22.24 15.51
N TYR A 105 -27.96 -22.89 14.55
CA TYR A 105 -29.14 -23.73 14.81
C TYR A 105 -29.30 -24.81 13.75
N LYS A 106 -29.97 -25.89 14.14
CA LYS A 106 -30.40 -26.98 13.27
C LYS A 106 -31.79 -26.67 12.72
N LEU A 107 -31.98 -26.82 11.42
CA LEU A 107 -33.23 -26.52 10.71
C LEU A 107 -33.61 -27.70 9.84
N THR A 108 -34.71 -28.37 10.18
CA THR A 108 -35.33 -29.40 9.34
C THR A 108 -36.52 -28.80 8.59
N ILE A 109 -36.58 -29.00 7.29
CA ILE A 109 -37.71 -28.65 6.42
C ILE A 109 -38.35 -29.96 5.96
N ASP A 110 -39.52 -30.27 6.52
CA ASP A 110 -40.30 -31.48 6.21
C ASP A 110 -40.98 -31.33 4.85
N GLU A 111 -41.77 -30.26 4.68
CA GLU A 111 -42.54 -29.97 3.47
C GLU A 111 -42.19 -28.57 2.95
N PHE A 112 -41.83 -28.48 1.67
CA PHE A 112 -41.62 -27.20 0.97
C PHE A 112 -42.35 -27.19 -0.37
N LYS A 113 -43.28 -26.25 -0.56
CA LYS A 113 -44.01 -26.06 -1.83
C LYS A 113 -44.10 -24.58 -2.17
N MET A 114 -43.80 -24.25 -3.42
CA MET A 114 -44.04 -22.91 -3.96
C MET A 114 -45.55 -22.68 -4.11
N GLY A 115 -45.98 -21.43 -3.91
CA GLY A 115 -47.35 -21.02 -4.20
C GLY A 115 -47.67 -21.01 -5.70
N SER A 116 -48.95 -20.79 -6.03
CA SER A 116 -49.47 -20.70 -7.39
C SER A 116 -49.87 -19.29 -7.83
N ASP A 117 -49.75 -18.29 -6.95
CA ASP A 117 -49.83 -16.87 -7.29
C ASP A 117 -48.63 -16.04 -6.74
N SER A 118 -48.62 -14.74 -7.03
CA SER A 118 -47.55 -13.82 -6.62
C SER A 118 -47.55 -13.47 -5.13
N SER A 119 -48.49 -13.96 -4.32
CA SER A 119 -48.50 -13.76 -2.88
C SER A 119 -47.61 -14.78 -2.18
N TRP A 120 -46.68 -14.28 -1.38
CA TRP A 120 -45.64 -15.11 -0.79
C TRP A 120 -45.92 -15.42 0.68
N SER A 121 -45.31 -16.52 1.11
CA SER A 121 -45.09 -16.84 2.52
C SER A 121 -43.59 -17.01 2.74
N GLN A 122 -43.14 -16.80 3.97
CA GLN A 122 -41.72 -16.77 4.30
C GLN A 122 -41.46 -17.34 5.70
N LEU A 123 -40.40 -18.12 5.85
CA LEU A 123 -39.80 -18.38 7.15
C LEU A 123 -38.58 -17.47 7.30
N LEU A 124 -38.61 -16.53 8.25
CA LEU A 124 -37.49 -15.66 8.60
C LEU A 124 -36.94 -16.06 9.97
N ILE A 125 -35.64 -16.33 10.04
CA ILE A 125 -34.96 -16.67 11.29
C ILE A 125 -33.75 -15.75 11.45
N GLY A 126 -33.51 -15.21 12.65
CA GLY A 126 -32.34 -14.38 12.93
C GLY A 126 -32.46 -13.49 14.16
N LEU A 127 -31.69 -12.39 14.20
CA LEU A 127 -31.57 -11.47 15.33
C LEU A 127 -32.19 -10.11 15.03
N PHE A 128 -32.85 -9.53 16.04
CA PHE A 128 -33.56 -8.25 15.95
C PHE A 128 -33.26 -7.37 17.17
N SER A 129 -33.26 -6.06 16.97
CA SER A 129 -33.11 -5.08 18.05
C SER A 129 -34.44 -4.85 18.80
N LYS A 130 -34.42 -3.92 19.76
CA LYS A 130 -35.66 -3.34 20.31
C LYS A 130 -36.37 -2.49 19.25
N PRO A 131 -37.72 -2.42 19.26
CA PRO A 131 -38.49 -1.47 18.48
C PRO A 131 -38.09 -0.03 18.76
N THR A 132 -38.01 0.79 17.71
CA THR A 132 -37.72 2.22 17.81
C THR A 132 -38.83 2.97 18.55
N SER A 133 -38.42 3.91 19.41
CA SER A 133 -39.32 4.65 20.29
C SER A 133 -40.39 5.41 19.51
N GLY A 134 -41.67 5.12 19.78
CA GLY A 134 -42.81 5.74 19.12
C GLY A 134 -43.50 4.89 18.06
N THR A 135 -42.97 3.68 17.77
CA THR A 135 -43.65 2.67 16.94
C THR A 135 -44.35 1.61 17.79
N ALA A 136 -44.92 0.57 17.17
CA ALA A 136 -45.52 -0.55 17.90
C ALA A 136 -44.48 -1.17 18.85
N SER A 137 -44.77 -1.16 20.16
CA SER A 137 -43.84 -1.62 21.20
C SER A 137 -43.73 -3.15 21.29
N ASP A 138 -44.39 -3.88 20.40
CA ASP A 138 -44.50 -5.32 20.46
C ASP A 138 -43.30 -5.97 19.76
N ILE A 139 -42.40 -6.54 20.55
CA ILE A 139 -41.25 -7.31 20.06
C ILE A 139 -41.65 -8.59 19.32
N THR A 140 -42.93 -8.95 19.25
CA THR A 140 -43.41 -10.16 18.58
C THR A 140 -44.04 -9.88 17.23
N HIS A 141 -44.26 -8.62 16.82
CA HIS A 141 -44.96 -8.27 15.57
C HIS A 141 -44.06 -7.67 14.48
N GLY A 142 -44.32 -8.00 13.21
CA GLY A 142 -43.55 -7.56 12.04
C GLY A 142 -43.66 -6.08 11.67
N ASP A 143 -44.67 -5.39 12.21
CA ASP A 143 -44.86 -3.94 12.05
C ASP A 143 -43.99 -3.10 13.01
N ALA A 144 -43.25 -3.75 13.91
CA ALA A 144 -42.30 -3.07 14.79
C ALA A 144 -41.09 -2.59 13.98
N LYS A 145 -40.89 -1.26 13.88
CA LYS A 145 -39.74 -0.69 13.18
C LYS A 145 -38.48 -0.83 14.04
N GLN A 146 -37.53 -1.63 13.61
CA GLN A 146 -36.36 -2.04 14.38
C GLN A 146 -35.21 -2.39 13.44
N TRP A 147 -33.98 -2.47 13.96
CA TRP A 147 -32.93 -3.17 13.25
C TRP A 147 -33.18 -4.66 13.30
N GLY A 148 -32.83 -5.38 12.24
CA GLY A 148 -32.72 -6.82 12.33
C GLY A 148 -32.00 -7.41 11.14
N LEU A 149 -31.79 -8.71 11.27
CA LEU A 149 -30.94 -9.55 10.46
C LEU A 149 -31.55 -10.95 10.44
N GLY A 150 -31.70 -11.57 9.28
CA GLY A 150 -32.09 -12.97 9.23
C GLY A 150 -32.06 -13.59 7.84
N THR A 151 -32.15 -14.91 7.80
CA THR A 151 -32.27 -15.69 6.57
C THR A 151 -33.75 -15.96 6.31
N ALA A 152 -34.17 -15.56 5.12
CA ALA A 152 -35.51 -15.72 4.57
C ALA A 152 -35.56 -16.96 3.68
N PHE A 153 -36.49 -17.88 3.94
CA PHE A 153 -36.86 -18.96 3.02
C PHE A 153 -38.27 -18.64 2.48
N MET A 154 -38.40 -18.35 1.18
CA MET A 154 -39.65 -17.81 0.59
C MET A 154 -40.34 -18.77 -0.38
N THR A 155 -41.68 -18.70 -0.49
CA THR A 155 -42.52 -19.58 -1.33
C THR A 155 -43.50 -18.86 -2.27
N GLY A 156 -43.09 -17.73 -2.88
CA GLY A 156 -43.90 -17.08 -3.94
C GLY A 156 -43.75 -17.76 -5.31
N VAL A 157 -44.71 -17.53 -6.24
CA VAL A 157 -44.49 -17.84 -7.66
C VAL A 157 -43.23 -17.14 -8.17
N ASP A 158 -42.43 -17.88 -8.96
CA ASP A 158 -41.16 -17.44 -9.55
C ASP A 158 -40.11 -16.92 -8.53
N MET A 159 -40.29 -17.21 -7.24
CA MET A 159 -39.40 -16.77 -6.16
C MET A 159 -39.04 -17.91 -5.20
N LYS A 160 -38.32 -18.93 -5.69
CA LYS A 160 -37.64 -19.92 -4.82
C LYS A 160 -36.34 -19.33 -4.25
N ARG A 161 -36.46 -18.20 -3.55
CA ARG A 161 -35.32 -17.44 -3.03
C ARG A 161 -35.06 -17.79 -1.58
N THR A 162 -33.80 -18.14 -1.28
CA THR A 162 -33.25 -18.00 0.07
C THR A 162 -32.47 -16.69 0.08
N MET A 163 -32.68 -15.82 1.08
CA MET A 163 -32.11 -14.47 1.08
C MET A 163 -31.62 -14.05 2.46
N LEU A 164 -30.52 -13.31 2.50
CA LEU A 164 -30.03 -12.63 3.69
C LEU A 164 -30.67 -11.23 3.77
N MET A 165 -31.57 -11.04 4.73
CA MET A 165 -32.28 -9.78 4.94
C MET A 165 -31.65 -9.00 6.10
N TYR A 166 -31.34 -7.72 5.90
CA TYR A 166 -30.89 -6.82 6.97
C TYR A 166 -31.24 -5.35 6.69
N ASP A 167 -31.87 -4.67 7.67
CA ASP A 167 -32.03 -3.21 7.69
C ASP A 167 -32.59 -2.68 9.02
N LEU A 168 -32.61 -1.36 9.17
CA LEU A 168 -33.55 -0.64 10.03
C LEU A 168 -34.90 -0.48 9.31
N GLY A 169 -35.89 -1.26 9.72
CA GLY A 169 -37.24 -1.12 9.15
C GLY A 169 -38.30 -1.92 9.89
N PHE A 170 -39.53 -1.83 9.39
CA PHE A 170 -40.52 -2.89 9.61
C PHE A 170 -40.48 -3.87 8.44
N TYR A 171 -41.01 -5.07 8.64
CA TYR A 171 -40.75 -6.21 7.76
C TYR A 171 -41.09 -6.00 6.26
N LEU A 172 -42.12 -5.21 5.94
CA LEU A 172 -42.47 -4.89 4.55
C LEU A 172 -41.55 -3.83 3.92
N GLU A 173 -40.89 -2.95 4.69
CA GLU A 173 -39.87 -2.04 4.15
C GLU A 173 -38.70 -2.84 3.56
N TRP A 174 -38.29 -3.93 4.22
CA TRP A 174 -37.22 -4.82 3.76
C TRP A 174 -37.55 -5.54 2.44
N HIS A 175 -38.84 -5.68 2.12
CA HIS A 175 -39.31 -6.25 0.85
C HIS A 175 -39.36 -5.23 -0.28
N SER A 176 -39.26 -3.93 0.01
CA SER A 176 -39.24 -2.87 -1.01
C SER A 176 -37.87 -2.70 -1.68
N GLN A 177 -36.81 -3.20 -1.06
CA GLN A 177 -35.42 -3.22 -1.57
C GLN A 177 -34.79 -4.59 -1.25
N PRO A 178 -35.20 -5.66 -1.94
CA PRO A 178 -34.91 -7.04 -1.53
C PRO A 178 -33.45 -7.46 -1.78
N GLU A 179 -32.75 -6.84 -2.72
CA GLU A 179 -31.42 -7.25 -3.19
C GLU A 179 -30.29 -6.72 -2.29
N LYS A 180 -30.18 -7.30 -1.09
CA LYS A 180 -29.07 -7.06 -0.15
C LYS A 180 -28.13 -8.26 0.03
N GLY A 181 -28.50 -9.41 -0.51
CA GLY A 181 -27.74 -10.65 -0.45
C GLY A 181 -28.63 -11.85 -0.76
N SER A 182 -28.79 -12.19 -2.03
CA SER A 182 -29.40 -13.47 -2.44
C SER A 182 -28.41 -14.61 -2.23
N PHE A 183 -28.90 -15.78 -1.81
CA PHE A 183 -28.14 -17.02 -1.95
C PHE A 183 -28.37 -17.58 -3.36
N GLU A 184 -27.31 -18.00 -4.05
CA GLU A 184 -27.31 -18.15 -5.51
C GLU A 184 -27.74 -19.56 -5.96
N ASN A 185 -27.52 -20.58 -5.12
CA ASN A 185 -27.83 -21.95 -5.46
C ASN A 185 -29.30 -22.32 -5.19
N GLU A 186 -30.22 -21.76 -5.98
CA GLU A 186 -31.68 -22.02 -5.88
C GLU A 186 -32.05 -23.52 -5.89
N LYS A 187 -31.21 -24.40 -6.46
CA LYS A 187 -31.47 -25.86 -6.47
C LYS A 187 -31.15 -26.53 -5.13
N SER A 188 -30.23 -25.99 -4.36
CA SER A 188 -29.78 -26.56 -3.09
C SER A 188 -30.68 -26.22 -1.91
N LEU A 189 -31.31 -25.04 -1.94
CA LEU A 189 -32.08 -24.48 -0.83
C LEU A 189 -33.43 -23.86 -1.25
N PRO A 190 -34.44 -23.91 -0.36
CA PRO A 190 -34.68 -25.01 0.57
C PRO A 190 -35.02 -26.32 -0.18
N GLY A 191 -35.02 -27.45 0.52
CA GLY A 191 -35.40 -28.75 -0.03
C GLY A 191 -36.39 -29.48 0.88
N GLU A 192 -37.27 -30.27 0.27
CA GLU A 192 -38.25 -31.11 0.96
C GLU A 192 -37.55 -32.29 1.67
N ASN A 193 -37.95 -32.60 2.90
CA ASN A 193 -37.31 -33.57 3.80
C ASN A 193 -35.77 -33.39 3.91
N LYS A 194 -35.31 -32.15 4.10
CA LYS A 194 -33.88 -31.85 4.32
C LYS A 194 -33.63 -31.20 5.67
N THR A 195 -32.50 -31.56 6.27
CA THR A 195 -31.99 -30.95 7.50
C THR A 195 -30.70 -30.21 7.21
N TYR A 196 -30.56 -29.03 7.80
CA TYR A 196 -29.45 -28.12 7.60
C TYR A 196 -28.94 -27.59 8.94
N TRP A 197 -27.67 -27.23 8.97
CA TRP A 197 -27.14 -26.32 9.98
C TRP A 197 -27.00 -24.93 9.39
N VAL A 198 -27.50 -23.92 10.09
CA VAL A 198 -27.30 -22.52 9.72
C VAL A 198 -26.38 -21.86 10.75
N GLU A 199 -25.32 -21.22 10.29
CA GLU A 199 -24.40 -20.44 11.11
C GLU A 199 -24.39 -18.99 10.65
N TYR A 200 -24.63 -18.07 11.59
CA TYR A 200 -24.34 -16.65 11.46
C TYR A 200 -23.04 -16.37 12.22
N ARG A 201 -22.08 -15.75 11.55
CA ARG A 201 -20.83 -15.30 12.15
C ARG A 201 -20.71 -13.80 11.96
N LYS A 202 -20.96 -13.05 13.03
CA LYS A 202 -20.70 -11.61 13.07
C LYS A 202 -19.29 -11.39 13.58
N MET A 203 -18.52 -10.66 12.79
CA MET A 203 -17.25 -10.07 13.16
C MET A 203 -17.41 -8.55 13.09
N LYS A 204 -16.56 -7.78 13.76
CA LYS A 204 -16.62 -6.30 13.78
C LYS A 204 -17.17 -5.62 12.51
N ASN A 205 -16.52 -5.81 11.35
CA ASN A 205 -16.84 -5.08 10.11
C ASN A 205 -17.74 -5.83 9.10
N PHE A 206 -17.98 -7.13 9.29
CA PHE A 206 -18.67 -7.99 8.31
C PHE A 206 -19.58 -9.04 8.97
N LEU A 207 -20.48 -9.62 8.19
CA LEU A 207 -21.26 -10.80 8.56
C LEU A 207 -21.10 -11.86 7.47
N THR A 208 -20.89 -13.10 7.91
CA THR A 208 -21.05 -14.28 7.05
C THR A 208 -22.24 -15.10 7.54
N VAL A 209 -23.06 -15.60 6.62
CA VAL A 209 -24.07 -16.62 6.90
C VAL A 209 -23.79 -17.83 6.03
N SER A 210 -23.67 -19.00 6.66
CA SER A 210 -23.32 -20.27 6.03
C SER A 210 -24.38 -21.31 6.33
N ILE A 211 -24.73 -22.12 5.33
CA ILE A 211 -25.70 -23.20 5.43
C ILE A 211 -24.99 -24.51 5.07
N PHE A 212 -25.05 -25.48 5.96
CA PHE A 212 -24.39 -26.79 5.83
C PHE A 212 -25.43 -27.92 5.83
N ASP A 213 -25.06 -29.06 5.26
CA ASP A 213 -25.81 -30.32 5.35
C ASP A 213 -25.68 -30.93 6.76
N ASP A 214 -26.72 -31.63 7.24
CA ASP A 214 -26.77 -32.17 8.62
C ASP A 214 -25.66 -33.20 8.95
N SER A 215 -24.97 -33.72 7.94
CA SER A 215 -23.88 -34.69 8.17
C SER A 215 -22.67 -34.11 8.91
N SER A 216 -22.38 -32.79 8.82
CA SER A 216 -21.31 -32.13 9.60
C SER A 216 -21.38 -30.59 9.56
N PHE A 217 -20.56 -29.93 10.38
CA PHE A 217 -20.32 -28.47 10.36
C PHE A 217 -19.07 -28.06 9.57
N GLU A 218 -18.59 -28.92 8.70
CA GLU A 218 -17.28 -28.79 8.06
C GLU A 218 -17.41 -28.23 6.64
N ARG A 219 -16.32 -27.71 6.07
CA ARG A 219 -16.36 -27.09 4.73
C ARG A 219 -16.90 -28.04 3.66
N GLU A 220 -16.63 -29.34 3.78
CA GLU A 220 -17.10 -30.37 2.83
C GLU A 220 -18.63 -30.54 2.80
N THR A 221 -19.34 -30.13 3.86
CA THR A 221 -20.80 -30.15 3.94
C THR A 221 -21.42 -28.76 3.73
N LEU A 222 -20.63 -27.74 3.38
CA LEU A 222 -21.15 -26.41 3.02
C LEU A 222 -22.06 -26.53 1.78
N VAL A 223 -23.32 -26.21 1.97
CA VAL A 223 -24.34 -26.20 0.91
C VAL A 223 -24.33 -24.86 0.20
N GLU A 224 -24.18 -23.77 0.95
CA GLU A 224 -24.33 -22.40 0.47
C GLU A 224 -23.77 -21.37 1.48
N LYS A 225 -23.29 -20.21 1.02
CA LYS A 225 -22.70 -19.15 1.87
C LYS A 225 -23.01 -17.76 1.28
N GLN A 226 -23.25 -16.78 2.14
CA GLN A 226 -23.36 -15.37 1.75
C GLN A 226 -22.57 -14.49 2.73
N HIS A 227 -21.96 -13.42 2.20
CA HIS A 227 -21.04 -12.51 2.88
C HIS A 227 -21.40 -11.06 2.58
N THR A 228 -21.13 -10.15 3.52
CA THR A 228 -21.55 -8.75 3.39
C THR A 228 -20.81 -7.85 4.39
N GLU A 229 -20.49 -6.62 3.94
CA GLU A 229 -19.57 -5.68 4.59
C GLU A 229 -20.14 -4.25 4.65
N GLY A 230 -19.51 -3.36 5.44
CA GLY A 230 -19.96 -1.97 5.62
C GLY A 230 -20.97 -1.76 6.76
N TRP A 231 -20.96 -2.64 7.77
CA TRP A 231 -22.03 -2.78 8.75
C TRP A 231 -21.86 -1.83 9.94
N ALA A 232 -22.06 -0.53 9.71
CA ALA A 232 -21.94 0.49 10.75
C ALA A 232 -23.15 0.48 11.72
N ASN A 233 -22.88 0.14 12.98
CA ASN A 233 -23.74 0.31 14.16
C ASN A 233 -25.01 -0.57 14.21
N VAL A 234 -24.88 -1.83 14.64
CA VAL A 234 -26.03 -2.69 15.02
C VAL A 234 -25.89 -3.25 16.44
N ASP A 235 -25.29 -2.48 17.34
CA ASP A 235 -24.90 -2.84 18.72
C ASP A 235 -26.10 -3.11 19.67
N ASP A 236 -27.32 -3.02 19.15
CA ASP A 236 -28.59 -3.20 19.88
C ASP A 236 -29.34 -4.50 19.47
N LEU A 237 -28.74 -5.40 18.67
CA LEU A 237 -29.31 -6.73 18.42
C LEU A 237 -29.47 -7.50 19.74
N LYS A 238 -30.65 -8.11 19.95
CA LYS A 238 -31.02 -8.64 21.26
C LYS A 238 -31.94 -9.85 21.23
N TYR A 239 -32.87 -9.89 20.28
CA TYR A 239 -33.93 -10.88 20.23
C TYR A 239 -33.67 -11.87 19.10
N PHE A 240 -33.46 -13.16 19.43
CA PHE A 240 -33.57 -14.22 18.43
C PHE A 240 -35.05 -14.43 18.11
N ARG A 241 -35.39 -14.53 16.82
CA ARG A 241 -36.77 -14.72 16.36
C ARG A 241 -36.88 -15.86 15.37
N LEU A 242 -37.90 -16.68 15.58
CA LEU A 242 -38.49 -17.59 14.60
C LEU A 242 -39.77 -16.91 14.08
N PHE A 243 -39.77 -16.52 12.81
CA PHE A 243 -40.79 -15.65 12.25
C PHE A 243 -41.40 -16.25 10.98
N PRO A 244 -42.44 -17.10 11.10
CA PRO A 244 -43.22 -17.57 9.97
C PRO A 244 -44.25 -16.52 9.56
N LEU A 245 -44.25 -16.18 8.29
CA LEU A 245 -44.89 -15.01 7.70
C LEU A 245 -45.79 -15.43 6.55
N ILE A 246 -46.98 -14.84 6.49
CA ILE A 246 -47.92 -15.04 5.38
C ILE A 246 -48.49 -13.68 4.99
N GLU A 247 -48.19 -13.22 3.78
CA GLU A 247 -48.53 -11.87 3.31
C GLU A 247 -50.04 -11.66 3.18
N THR A 248 -50.77 -12.69 2.73
CA THR A 248 -52.21 -12.66 2.48
C THR A 248 -52.82 -14.04 2.72
N ASN A 249 -54.12 -14.10 2.97
CA ASN A 249 -54.87 -15.36 3.04
C ASN A 249 -55.01 -16.10 1.69
N THR A 250 -54.44 -15.58 0.60
CA THR A 250 -54.43 -16.25 -0.72
C THR A 250 -53.15 -17.06 -0.95
N SER A 251 -52.07 -16.78 -0.21
CA SER A 251 -50.82 -17.51 -0.37
C SER A 251 -51.00 -18.98 -0.02
N ASP A 252 -50.62 -19.84 -0.97
CA ASP A 252 -50.75 -21.29 -0.94
C ASP A 252 -49.40 -22.02 -0.92
N GLY A 253 -48.30 -21.26 -0.78
CA GLY A 253 -47.00 -21.81 -0.47
C GLY A 253 -46.98 -22.53 0.88
N VAL A 254 -46.10 -23.53 1.00
CA VAL A 254 -45.97 -24.37 2.19
C VAL A 254 -44.53 -24.42 2.66
N ILE A 255 -44.33 -24.18 3.95
CA ILE A 255 -43.06 -24.40 4.65
C ILE A 255 -43.38 -25.00 6.02
N THR A 256 -43.14 -26.29 6.21
CA THR A 256 -43.29 -26.95 7.53
C THR A 256 -42.01 -27.67 7.93
N GLY A 257 -41.77 -27.79 9.24
CA GLY A 257 -40.54 -28.37 9.75
C GLY A 257 -40.26 -28.03 11.20
N THR A 258 -39.00 -28.24 11.61
CA THR A 258 -38.54 -28.08 12.98
C THR A 258 -37.25 -27.28 13.06
N ILE A 259 -37.05 -26.60 14.19
CA ILE A 259 -35.81 -25.97 14.60
C ILE A 259 -35.43 -26.46 16.00
N ASP A 260 -34.15 -26.78 16.17
CA ASP A 260 -33.56 -27.34 17.38
C ASP A 260 -32.05 -27.01 17.44
N ASP A 261 -31.37 -27.50 18.49
CA ASP A 261 -29.94 -27.31 18.76
C ASP A 261 -29.44 -25.86 18.53
N ILE A 262 -30.17 -24.88 19.08
CA ILE A 262 -29.84 -23.47 18.94
C ILE A 262 -28.72 -23.12 19.93
N GLU A 263 -27.55 -22.79 19.41
CA GLU A 263 -26.34 -22.45 20.14
C GLU A 263 -25.95 -20.99 19.88
N PHE A 264 -25.62 -20.26 20.95
CA PHE A 264 -25.11 -18.89 20.86
C PHE A 264 -23.78 -18.75 21.60
N TYR A 265 -22.83 -18.09 20.93
CA TYR A 265 -21.46 -17.90 21.36
C TYR A 265 -21.15 -16.40 21.37
N ASN A 266 -21.02 -15.82 22.56
CA ASN A 266 -20.81 -14.39 22.74
C ASN A 266 -19.32 -14.06 22.83
N ASN A 267 -18.85 -13.01 22.15
CA ASN A 267 -17.44 -12.61 22.12
C ASN A 267 -16.47 -13.75 21.66
N LYS A 268 -16.97 -14.70 20.87
CA LYS A 268 -16.24 -15.88 20.37
C LYS A 268 -16.26 -15.93 18.86
N ARG A 269 -15.07 -16.05 18.26
CA ARG A 269 -14.83 -15.96 16.81
C ARG A 269 -14.74 -17.33 16.12
N TYR A 270 -14.47 -18.38 16.89
CA TYR A 270 -14.20 -19.73 16.40
C TYR A 270 -14.91 -20.76 17.29
N VAL A 271 -15.69 -21.65 16.67
CA VAL A 271 -16.60 -22.57 17.38
C VAL A 271 -16.29 -24.04 17.09
N THR A 272 -15.94 -24.40 15.85
CA THR A 272 -15.55 -25.74 15.43
C THR A 272 -14.20 -25.75 14.73
N LYS A 273 -13.45 -26.85 14.87
CA LYS A 273 -12.07 -26.97 14.37
C LYS A 273 -11.95 -27.88 13.15
N ASN A 274 -12.50 -27.43 12.01
CA ASN A 274 -12.06 -27.88 10.69
C ASN A 274 -12.02 -26.70 9.72
N PHE A 275 -11.05 -25.81 9.98
CA PHE A 275 -10.57 -24.82 9.03
C PHE A 275 -9.20 -25.26 8.53
N ASP A 276 -9.07 -25.42 7.22
CA ASP A 276 -7.78 -25.51 6.53
C ASP A 276 -6.97 -24.23 6.83
N GLU A 277 -5.65 -24.33 6.97
CA GLU A 277 -4.81 -23.16 7.32
C GLU A 277 -4.97 -22.03 6.28
N LYS A 278 -5.32 -22.38 5.04
CA LYS A 278 -5.74 -21.44 3.98
C LYS A 278 -6.97 -20.59 4.30
N GLU A 279 -8.06 -21.14 4.84
CA GLU A 279 -9.19 -20.28 5.25
C GLU A 279 -8.84 -19.47 6.49
N LEU A 280 -7.94 -19.96 7.35
CA LEU A 280 -7.46 -19.18 8.49
C LEU A 280 -6.53 -18.01 8.05
N GLU A 281 -5.95 -18.11 6.86
CA GLU A 281 -5.28 -17.00 6.15
C GLU A 281 -6.25 -16.06 5.40
N GLU A 282 -7.43 -16.53 5.01
CA GLU A 282 -8.48 -15.74 4.32
C GLU A 282 -9.45 -15.04 5.29
N ILE A 283 -9.69 -15.61 6.48
CA ILE A 283 -10.67 -15.11 7.48
C ILE A 283 -10.06 -14.10 8.46
N LYS A 284 -8.73 -14.03 8.58
CA LYS A 284 -8.07 -12.96 9.33
C LYS A 284 -8.21 -11.64 8.57
N SER A 285 -8.76 -10.61 9.22
CA SER A 285 -8.82 -9.27 8.63
C SER A 285 -7.41 -8.79 8.29
N PHE A 286 -7.29 -7.93 7.27
CA PHE A 286 -6.02 -7.35 6.87
C PHE A 286 -5.27 -6.70 8.05
N GLU A 287 -6.01 -6.06 8.97
CA GLU A 287 -5.47 -5.49 10.22
C GLU A 287 -4.93 -6.55 11.20
N GLU A 288 -5.57 -7.71 11.35
CA GLU A 288 -5.07 -8.77 12.25
C GLU A 288 -3.90 -9.54 11.64
N ARG A 289 -3.92 -9.76 10.32
CA ARG A 289 -2.79 -10.31 9.55
C ARG A 289 -1.59 -9.37 9.63
N LEU A 290 -1.84 -8.06 9.58
CA LEU A 290 -0.85 -7.02 9.85
C LEU A 290 -0.37 -7.05 11.30
N ASN A 291 -1.26 -7.06 12.30
CA ASN A 291 -0.87 -6.98 13.71
C ASN A 291 -0.02 -8.17 14.18
N GLU A 292 -0.31 -9.41 13.78
CA GLU A 292 0.57 -10.54 14.10
C GLU A 292 1.94 -10.46 13.37
N LEU A 293 2.00 -9.88 12.17
CA LEU A 293 3.25 -9.58 11.47
C LEU A 293 3.98 -8.38 12.09
N PHE A 294 3.27 -7.39 12.62
CA PHE A 294 3.83 -6.24 13.33
C PHE A 294 4.42 -6.66 14.69
N ASP A 295 3.72 -7.50 15.45
CA ASP A 295 4.18 -8.04 16.74
C ASP A 295 5.40 -8.96 16.58
N LYS A 296 5.45 -9.78 15.51
CA LYS A 296 6.60 -10.65 15.24
C LYS A 296 7.77 -9.93 14.54
N GLN A 297 7.56 -8.78 13.89
CA GLN A 297 8.58 -8.19 13.02
C GLN A 297 8.94 -6.71 13.26
N ASN A 298 8.08 -5.88 13.88
CA ASN A 298 8.25 -4.41 13.84
C ASN A 298 8.45 -3.68 15.17
N GLN A 299 7.98 -4.18 16.32
CA GLN A 299 8.27 -3.49 17.60
C GLN A 299 9.79 -3.42 17.89
N SER A 300 10.54 -4.45 17.51
CA SER A 300 12.01 -4.48 17.64
C SER A 300 12.74 -3.71 16.52
N ASN A 301 12.19 -3.70 15.30
CA ASN A 301 12.91 -3.18 14.14
C ASN A 301 12.65 -1.71 13.85
N ILE A 302 11.47 -1.15 14.10
CA ILE A 302 11.22 0.29 13.89
C ILE A 302 11.96 1.11 14.94
N ASP A 303 11.94 0.71 16.21
CA ASP A 303 12.75 1.35 17.25
C ASP A 303 14.26 1.16 17.01
N LYS A 304 14.70 -0.01 16.53
CA LYS A 304 16.10 -0.24 16.15
C LYS A 304 16.51 0.60 14.93
N GLU A 305 15.64 0.74 13.93
CA GLU A 305 15.93 1.49 12.69
C GLU A 305 15.83 3.01 12.91
N ASN A 306 14.90 3.52 13.72
CA ASN A 306 14.90 4.92 14.14
C ASN A 306 16.15 5.24 14.98
N LYS A 307 16.52 4.36 15.91
CA LYS A 307 17.76 4.48 16.70
C LYS A 307 19.03 4.32 15.83
N ARG A 308 18.94 3.61 14.70
CA ARG A 308 19.98 3.49 13.65
C ARG A 308 20.03 4.69 12.72
N LEU A 309 18.91 5.31 12.34
CA LEU A 309 18.88 6.54 11.56
C LEU A 309 19.42 7.72 12.38
N GLU A 310 19.07 7.77 13.67
CA GLU A 310 19.72 8.65 14.64
C GLU A 310 21.20 8.30 14.85
N LYS A 311 21.62 7.03 14.68
CA LYS A 311 23.05 6.64 14.67
C LYS A 311 23.76 7.08 13.38
N LEU A 312 23.15 6.91 12.22
CA LEU A 312 23.65 7.33 10.90
C LEU A 312 23.82 8.84 10.80
N LYS A 313 22.87 9.62 11.35
CA LYS A 313 23.03 11.07 11.52
C LYS A 313 24.24 11.41 12.41
N ARG A 314 24.46 10.68 13.52
CA ARG A 314 25.64 10.80 14.38
C ARG A 314 26.96 10.32 13.74
N GLU A 315 26.91 9.46 12.73
CA GLU A 315 28.07 8.93 11.97
C GLU A 315 28.56 9.87 10.85
N SER A 316 27.80 10.93 10.55
CA SER A 316 28.25 12.05 9.73
C SER A 316 28.98 13.10 10.59
N ILE A 317 30.19 13.52 10.18
CA ILE A 317 30.88 14.62 10.86
C ILE A 317 30.03 15.88 10.70
N PRO A 318 29.57 16.53 11.79
CA PRO A 318 28.67 17.66 11.67
C PRO A 318 29.33 18.83 10.95
N GLU A 319 28.62 19.42 9.98
CA GLU A 319 29.10 20.54 9.15
C GLU A 319 29.60 21.74 9.97
N TRP A 320 28.99 22.01 11.13
CA TRP A 320 29.44 23.08 12.03
C TRP A 320 30.87 22.89 12.53
N LEU A 321 31.41 21.67 12.53
CA LEU A 321 32.79 21.35 12.95
C LEU A 321 33.84 21.89 11.96
N LYS A 322 33.46 22.30 10.74
CA LYS A 322 34.32 23.09 9.83
C LYS A 322 34.81 24.38 10.47
N PHE A 323 33.98 25.07 11.26
CA PHE A 323 34.34 26.33 11.91
C PHE A 323 35.50 26.18 12.93
N PRO A 324 35.44 25.31 13.95
CA PRO A 324 36.58 25.11 14.86
C PRO A 324 37.79 24.48 14.17
N ALA A 325 37.61 23.62 13.15
CA ALA A 325 38.73 23.10 12.36
C ALA A 325 39.47 24.20 11.58
N GLY A 326 38.72 25.14 10.98
CA GLY A 326 39.28 26.34 10.35
C GLY A 326 40.07 27.19 11.33
N LEU A 327 39.50 27.50 12.51
CA LEU A 327 40.20 28.24 13.58
C LEU A 327 41.46 27.53 14.08
N TRP A 328 41.44 26.20 14.18
CA TRP A 328 42.60 25.40 14.59
C TRP A 328 43.71 25.39 13.53
N SER A 329 43.34 25.29 12.26
CA SER A 329 44.28 25.36 11.14
C SER A 329 44.97 26.73 11.05
N ASP A 330 44.21 27.81 11.23
CA ASP A 330 44.71 29.20 11.36
C ASP A 330 45.46 29.47 12.68
N SER A 331 45.57 28.47 13.56
CA SER A 331 46.19 28.57 14.90
C SER A 331 45.56 29.63 15.82
N LYS A 332 44.31 30.02 15.54
CA LYS A 332 43.45 30.83 16.43
C LYS A 332 42.85 29.97 17.56
N LEU A 333 42.76 28.66 17.35
CA LEU A 333 42.44 27.65 18.35
C LEU A 333 43.67 26.77 18.58
N SER A 334 44.05 26.52 19.84
CA SER A 334 45.23 25.69 20.14
C SER A 334 44.95 24.21 19.90
N ASN A 335 46.01 23.43 19.62
CA ASN A 335 45.91 21.97 19.44
C ASN A 335 45.16 21.31 20.61
N LYS A 336 45.51 21.66 21.86
CA LYS A 336 44.85 21.12 23.05
C LYS A 336 43.35 21.40 23.07
N GLN A 337 42.93 22.63 22.78
CA GLN A 337 41.51 22.98 22.77
C GLN A 337 40.74 22.25 21.66
N PHE A 338 41.33 22.13 20.48
CA PHE A 338 40.73 21.39 19.37
C PHE A 338 40.60 19.89 19.70
N PHE A 339 41.65 19.27 20.24
CA PHE A 339 41.61 17.86 20.66
C PHE A 339 40.55 17.65 21.75
N GLN A 340 40.46 18.53 22.75
CA GLN A 340 39.43 18.45 23.81
C GLN A 340 38.00 18.62 23.26
N ILE A 341 37.79 19.45 22.23
CA ILE A 341 36.49 19.56 21.56
C ILE A 341 36.14 18.24 20.87
N VAL A 342 37.05 17.68 20.07
CA VAL A 342 36.80 16.42 19.37
C VAL A 342 36.62 15.25 20.36
N GLU A 343 37.45 15.16 21.38
CA GLU A 343 37.37 14.17 22.46
C GLU A 343 36.01 14.23 23.18
N TYR A 344 35.53 15.44 23.51
CA TYR A 344 34.21 15.63 24.10
C TYR A 344 33.09 15.19 23.16
N LEU A 345 33.17 15.49 21.86
CA LEU A 345 32.14 15.13 20.89
C LEU A 345 32.06 13.60 20.68
N ILE A 346 33.19 12.91 20.73
CA ILE A 346 33.24 11.44 20.70
C ILE A 346 32.64 10.89 22.01
N LYS A 347 33.08 11.38 23.19
CA LYS A 347 32.61 10.97 24.52
C LYS A 347 31.14 11.33 24.84
N GLN A 348 30.44 12.00 23.94
CA GLN A 348 29.02 12.35 24.10
C GLN A 348 28.15 11.77 22.97
N ASP A 349 28.68 10.84 22.17
CA ASP A 349 28.02 10.28 20.97
C ASP A 349 27.56 11.35 19.94
N ILE A 350 28.13 12.55 19.96
CA ILE A 350 27.81 13.64 19.01
C ILE A 350 28.59 13.45 17.71
N LEU A 351 29.76 12.83 17.78
CA LEU A 351 30.64 12.53 16.65
C LEU A 351 30.99 11.03 16.66
N ALA A 352 30.22 10.20 15.96
CA ALA A 352 30.54 8.79 15.80
C ALA A 352 31.56 8.61 14.67
N ILE A 353 32.77 8.17 15.01
CA ILE A 353 33.81 7.81 14.04
C ILE A 353 33.84 6.28 13.95
N PRO A 354 33.55 5.66 12.78
CA PRO A 354 33.47 4.21 12.68
C PRO A 354 34.85 3.56 12.90
N LEU A 355 35.00 2.81 14.00
CA LEU A 355 36.27 2.16 14.38
C LEU A 355 36.80 1.12 13.38
N SER A 356 36.00 0.68 12.40
CA SER A 356 36.36 -0.38 11.45
C SER A 356 37.54 -0.03 10.52
N ASN A 357 37.95 1.25 10.44
CA ASN A 357 38.95 1.70 9.46
C ASN A 357 40.31 2.12 10.07
N TYR A 358 40.48 2.12 11.40
CA TYR A 358 41.72 2.60 12.02
C TYR A 358 42.96 1.73 11.72
N GLU A 359 42.76 0.43 11.50
CA GLU A 359 43.82 -0.49 11.07
C GLU A 359 44.21 -0.29 9.58
N LEU A 360 43.39 0.44 8.81
CA LEU A 360 43.55 0.70 7.37
C LEU A 360 44.03 2.14 7.06
N PHE A 361 44.36 2.95 8.07
CA PHE A 361 44.90 4.29 7.83
C PHE A 361 46.30 4.24 7.20
N ASP A 362 46.34 4.42 5.88
CA ASP A 362 47.54 4.48 5.06
C ASP A 362 48.07 5.92 4.93
N ASP A 363 49.21 6.20 5.57
CA ASP A 363 49.94 7.47 5.47
C ASP A 363 50.98 7.48 4.34
N THR A 364 51.13 6.38 3.57
CA THR A 364 52.07 6.24 2.46
C THR A 364 51.97 7.36 1.42
N TYR A 365 50.75 7.89 1.24
CA TYR A 365 50.43 8.97 0.28
C TYR A 365 50.14 10.32 0.97
N LYS A 366 50.61 10.53 2.21
CA LYS A 366 50.48 11.79 2.94
C LYS A 366 51.74 12.66 2.84
N PRO A 367 51.61 14.00 2.89
CA PRO A 367 52.76 14.90 2.83
C PRO A 367 53.74 14.68 4.00
N GLN A 368 55.03 14.49 3.70
CA GLN A 368 56.04 14.13 4.70
C GLN A 368 56.65 15.37 5.37
N THR A 369 56.99 15.26 6.67
CA THR A 369 57.78 16.28 7.38
C THR A 369 59.17 15.73 7.62
N ILE A 370 60.21 16.44 7.19
CA ILE A 370 61.55 15.89 7.04
C ILE A 370 62.56 16.89 7.61
N THR A 371 63.36 16.44 8.58
CA THR A 371 64.55 17.17 9.01
C THR A 371 65.63 17.15 7.92
N LEU A 372 66.29 18.29 7.75
CA LEU A 372 67.58 18.37 7.06
C LEU A 372 68.54 17.34 7.67
N PRO A 373 69.31 16.60 6.86
CA PRO A 373 70.31 15.68 7.38
C PRO A 373 71.39 16.49 8.10
N SER A 374 71.86 16.00 9.25
CA SER A 374 72.88 16.68 10.04
C SER A 374 73.71 15.66 10.83
N GLU A 375 75.03 15.78 10.71
CA GLU A 375 76.03 15.02 11.45
C GLU A 375 76.65 15.97 12.49
N PRO A 376 76.38 15.82 13.79
CA PRO A 376 76.86 16.76 14.82
C PRO A 376 78.39 16.90 14.89
N GLU A 377 79.13 15.93 14.37
CA GLU A 377 80.59 15.88 14.39
C GLU A 377 81.25 16.42 13.11
N CYS A 378 80.50 16.67 12.01
CA CYS A 378 81.07 17.20 10.77
C CYS A 378 80.61 18.63 10.44
N THR A 379 81.51 19.60 10.59
CA THR A 379 81.23 21.03 10.33
C THR A 379 81.28 21.41 8.84
N ASN A 380 81.82 20.56 7.97
CA ASN A 380 82.08 20.85 6.55
C ASN A 380 81.56 19.75 5.58
N CYS A 381 80.71 18.84 6.04
CA CYS A 381 80.15 17.77 5.20
C CYS A 381 78.88 18.24 4.49
N VAL A 382 78.69 17.82 3.25
CA VAL A 382 77.36 17.84 2.60
C VAL A 382 76.69 16.53 2.97
N GLU A 383 75.90 16.55 4.03
CA GLU A 383 75.13 15.38 4.45
C GLU A 383 73.96 15.15 3.51
N THR A 384 73.70 13.89 3.15
CA THR A 384 72.59 13.53 2.25
C THR A 384 71.67 12.49 2.87
N LYS A 385 70.39 12.51 2.47
CA LYS A 385 69.37 11.58 2.94
C LYS A 385 68.42 11.26 1.79
N LEU A 386 68.20 9.96 1.57
CA LEU A 386 67.19 9.49 0.62
C LEU A 386 65.80 9.51 1.28
N ILE A 387 64.84 10.06 0.55
CA ILE A 387 63.42 10.11 0.90
C ILE A 387 62.62 9.44 -0.22
N ASN A 388 61.50 8.80 0.09
CA ASN A 388 60.64 8.19 -0.93
C ASN A 388 59.41 9.06 -1.14
N LEU A 389 59.31 9.69 -2.31
CA LEU A 389 58.12 10.41 -2.75
C LEU A 389 57.18 9.41 -3.42
N ARG A 390 55.89 9.46 -3.08
CA ARG A 390 54.85 8.54 -3.58
C ARG A 390 53.60 9.31 -3.95
N TRP A 391 52.88 8.85 -4.97
CA TRP A 391 51.63 9.45 -5.43
C TRP A 391 50.62 8.37 -5.84
N VAL A 392 49.34 8.70 -5.78
CA VAL A 392 48.28 7.86 -6.33
C VAL A 392 48.12 8.19 -7.81
N LEU A 393 48.28 7.20 -8.69
CA LEU A 393 48.05 7.37 -10.12
C LEU A 393 46.54 7.25 -10.43
N PRO A 394 45.89 8.25 -11.06
CA PRO A 394 44.48 8.13 -11.45
C PRO A 394 44.25 6.97 -12.42
N GLU A 395 43.18 6.17 -12.20
CA GLU A 395 42.91 4.95 -12.99
C GLU A 395 42.75 5.21 -14.50
N GLU A 396 42.22 6.38 -14.87
CA GLU A 396 42.08 6.80 -16.27
C GLU A 396 43.44 7.07 -16.95
N LEU A 397 44.44 7.49 -16.18
CA LEU A 397 45.80 7.73 -16.65
C LEU A 397 46.61 6.44 -16.68
N ALA A 398 46.44 5.54 -15.69
CA ALA A 398 47.12 4.25 -15.64
C ALA A 398 46.95 3.44 -16.94
N LYS A 399 45.79 3.53 -17.60
CA LYS A 399 45.49 2.86 -18.87
C LYS A 399 46.27 3.39 -20.08
N LYS A 400 46.90 4.58 -19.99
CA LYS A 400 47.56 5.27 -21.11
C LYS A 400 49.04 4.89 -21.31
N GLY A 401 49.70 4.26 -20.32
CA GLY A 401 51.07 3.73 -20.41
C GLY A 401 52.15 4.78 -20.70
N SER A 402 52.75 5.35 -19.66
CA SER A 402 53.78 6.40 -19.77
C SER A 402 54.74 6.35 -18.58
N ASN A 403 55.93 6.95 -18.70
CA ASN A 403 56.81 7.16 -17.54
C ASN A 403 56.47 8.52 -16.89
N PRO A 404 56.26 8.60 -15.56
CA PRO A 404 55.98 9.86 -14.90
C PRO A 404 57.20 10.80 -14.93
N GLN A 405 56.95 12.07 -15.27
CA GLN A 405 57.86 13.18 -14.98
C GLN A 405 57.43 13.84 -13.68
N ILE A 406 58.37 14.08 -12.77
CA ILE A 406 58.14 14.64 -11.44
C ILE A 406 58.76 16.04 -11.41
N LEU A 407 57.93 17.04 -11.14
CA LEU A 407 58.32 18.43 -10.96
C LEU A 407 58.30 18.75 -9.47
N ILE A 408 59.48 18.91 -8.88
CA ILE A 408 59.65 19.31 -7.48
C ILE A 408 59.97 20.80 -7.47
N LYS A 409 59.08 21.61 -6.89
CA LYS A 409 59.22 23.06 -6.78
C LYS A 409 59.63 23.45 -5.36
N ASN A 410 60.78 24.11 -5.21
CA ASN A 410 61.29 24.52 -3.90
C ASN A 410 60.61 25.81 -3.38
N PRO A 411 60.83 26.20 -2.10
CA PRO A 411 60.27 27.43 -1.51
C PRO A 411 60.64 28.72 -2.28
N SER A 412 61.79 28.73 -2.96
CA SER A 412 62.26 29.84 -3.81
C SER A 412 61.58 29.89 -5.19
N ASN A 413 60.66 28.96 -5.49
CA ASN A 413 59.99 28.74 -6.78
C ASN A 413 60.86 28.14 -7.90
N GLU A 414 62.05 27.65 -7.60
CA GLU A 414 62.89 26.91 -8.55
C GLU A 414 62.35 25.48 -8.71
N VAL A 415 62.36 24.97 -9.95
CA VAL A 415 61.77 23.66 -10.28
C VAL A 415 62.86 22.69 -10.69
N THR A 416 62.95 21.58 -9.96
CA THR A 416 63.73 20.39 -10.32
C THR A 416 62.82 19.44 -11.10
N SER A 417 63.27 18.93 -12.24
CA SER A 417 62.55 17.94 -13.04
C SER A 417 63.28 16.60 -13.00
N LEU A 418 62.53 15.54 -12.72
CA LEU A 418 63.00 14.15 -12.61
C LEU A 418 62.11 13.23 -13.45
N SER A 419 62.58 12.03 -13.75
CA SER A 419 61.79 10.97 -14.38
C SER A 419 61.88 9.70 -13.53
N ALA A 420 60.75 9.03 -13.30
CA ALA A 420 60.72 7.74 -12.63
C ALA A 420 60.47 6.58 -13.60
N THR A 421 60.91 5.38 -13.21
CA THR A 421 60.59 4.10 -13.87
C THR A 421 59.51 3.31 -13.13
N SER A 422 59.00 3.86 -12.02
CA SER A 422 57.87 3.36 -11.25
C SER A 422 56.67 4.27 -11.52
N ASP A 423 55.48 3.68 -11.58
CA ASP A 423 54.24 4.37 -11.89
C ASP A 423 53.71 5.23 -10.72
N ASP A 424 54.20 4.98 -9.50
CA ASP A 424 53.66 5.52 -8.23
C ASP A 424 54.70 6.13 -7.27
N SER A 425 56.00 6.02 -7.57
CA SER A 425 57.06 6.34 -6.60
C SER A 425 58.42 6.75 -7.20
N ILE A 426 59.18 7.57 -6.45
CA ILE A 426 60.61 7.87 -6.72
C ILE A 426 61.38 8.07 -5.42
N SER A 427 62.62 7.58 -5.36
CA SER A 427 63.57 7.96 -4.31
C SER A 427 64.27 9.28 -4.69
N TYR A 428 64.21 10.27 -3.81
CA TYR A 428 64.79 11.60 -3.99
C TYR A 428 65.86 11.84 -2.92
N GLU A 429 66.97 12.47 -3.30
CA GLU A 429 68.07 12.80 -2.40
C GLU A 429 67.95 14.26 -1.95
N ILE A 430 67.86 14.48 -0.64
CA ILE A 430 67.92 15.80 -0.02
C ILE A 430 69.28 16.00 0.65
N THR A 431 69.81 17.22 0.64
CA THR A 431 71.08 17.55 1.32
C THR A 431 70.86 18.59 2.42
N ASN A 432 71.86 18.76 3.29
CA ASN A 432 71.87 19.80 4.33
C ASN A 432 71.94 21.24 3.77
N GLU A 433 72.14 21.43 2.48
CA GLU A 433 72.15 22.72 1.79
C GLU A 433 70.76 23.18 1.30
N PHE A 434 69.73 22.30 1.41
CA PHE A 434 68.39 22.59 0.92
C PHE A 434 67.68 23.65 1.76
N VAL A 435 66.95 24.56 1.10
CA VAL A 435 66.25 25.66 1.77
C VAL A 435 65.04 25.13 2.57
N PRO A 436 64.93 25.39 3.88
CA PRO A 436 63.77 24.99 4.68
C PRO A 436 62.45 25.55 4.14
N GLY A 437 61.39 24.75 4.18
CA GLY A 437 60.06 25.14 3.70
C GLY A 437 59.32 24.02 2.97
N ILE A 438 58.20 24.39 2.34
CA ILE A 438 57.36 23.45 1.60
C ILE A 438 57.91 23.29 0.17
N TYR A 439 58.14 22.03 -0.21
CA TYR A 439 58.45 21.61 -1.57
C TYR A 439 57.19 21.00 -2.19
N ASP A 440 56.64 21.65 -3.21
CA ASP A 440 55.47 21.15 -3.93
C ASP A 440 55.90 20.13 -4.99
N VAL A 441 55.15 19.03 -5.09
CA VAL A 441 55.43 17.94 -6.04
C VAL A 441 54.26 17.81 -7.00
N ASP A 442 54.51 18.00 -8.29
CA ASP A 442 53.56 17.73 -9.36
C ASP A 442 54.06 16.58 -10.24
N ILE A 443 53.13 15.77 -10.75
CA ILE A 443 53.41 14.66 -11.67
C ILE A 443 52.81 14.99 -13.03
N ILE A 444 53.57 14.77 -14.10
CA ILE A 444 53.07 14.72 -15.46
C ILE A 444 53.10 13.26 -15.93
N PHE A 445 51.94 12.72 -16.25
CA PHE A 445 51.77 11.36 -16.75
C PHE A 445 50.86 11.39 -17.99
N ALA A 446 51.29 10.77 -19.10
CA ALA A 446 50.55 10.78 -20.37
C ALA A 446 50.12 12.19 -20.84
N ASN A 447 51.00 13.19 -20.66
CA ASN A 447 50.79 14.63 -20.91
C ASN A 447 49.75 15.34 -20.01
N GLU A 448 49.19 14.67 -19.01
CA GLU A 448 48.29 15.28 -18.02
C GLU A 448 49.03 15.55 -16.71
N LYS A 449 48.76 16.72 -16.10
CA LYS A 449 49.43 17.18 -14.88
C LYS A 449 48.49 17.06 -13.68
N PHE A 450 48.94 16.39 -12.63
CA PHE A 450 48.24 16.32 -11.33
C PHE A 450 49.22 16.56 -10.17
N SER A 451 48.72 17.02 -9.02
CA SER A 451 49.57 17.27 -7.85
C SER A 451 49.70 16.03 -6.97
N ALA A 452 50.92 15.78 -6.51
CA ALA A 452 51.29 14.73 -5.57
C ALA A 452 51.45 15.31 -4.15
N PRO A 453 51.70 14.47 -3.12
CA PRO A 453 51.99 14.94 -1.78
C PRO A 453 53.29 15.77 -1.74
N SER A 454 53.16 17.05 -1.37
CA SER A 454 54.28 17.95 -1.03
C SER A 454 55.10 17.39 0.16
N PHE A 455 56.27 17.96 0.44
CA PHE A 455 56.99 17.69 1.69
C PHE A 455 57.47 18.99 2.36
N LEU A 456 57.55 18.99 3.69
CA LEU A 456 58.05 20.11 4.49
C LEU A 456 59.45 19.78 5.02
N LEU A 457 60.42 20.61 4.66
CA LEU A 457 61.81 20.53 5.11
C LEU A 457 62.04 21.46 6.32
N LEU A 458 62.68 20.96 7.38
CA LEU A 458 62.93 21.68 8.64
C LEU A 458 64.40 21.62 9.09
N GLU A 459 64.88 22.70 9.70
CA GLU A 459 66.21 22.77 10.37
C GLU A 459 66.22 22.12 11.76
N THR A 460 65.06 21.98 12.39
CA THR A 460 64.88 21.59 13.80
C THR A 460 63.99 20.35 13.93
N GLU A 461 63.83 19.84 15.17
CA GLU A 461 63.07 18.63 15.47
C GLU A 461 61.69 18.58 14.78
N ILE A 462 61.35 17.40 14.25
CA ILE A 462 60.05 17.17 13.60
C ILE A 462 58.93 17.44 14.62
N PRO A 463 57.99 18.37 14.35
CA PRO A 463 56.88 18.61 15.23
C PRO A 463 56.03 17.34 15.36
N LYS A 464 55.62 17.01 16.59
CA LYS A 464 54.78 15.84 16.88
C LYS A 464 53.50 15.76 16.02
N LEU A 465 52.98 16.91 15.60
CA LEU A 465 51.87 17.00 14.66
C LEU A 465 52.41 17.36 13.26
N PRO A 466 52.30 16.46 12.26
CA PRO A 466 52.71 16.74 10.88
C PRO A 466 51.96 17.93 10.27
N PHE A 467 52.60 18.66 9.35
CA PHE A 467 52.01 19.87 8.77
C PHE A 467 50.72 19.62 7.98
N TRP A 468 50.62 18.46 7.32
CA TRP A 468 49.47 18.09 6.48
C TRP A 468 48.16 18.08 7.26
N ILE A 469 48.22 17.79 8.56
CA ILE A 469 47.05 17.77 9.45
C ILE A 469 46.34 19.12 9.44
N LYS A 470 47.08 20.23 9.60
CA LYS A 470 46.48 21.57 9.60
C LYS A 470 46.11 22.03 8.19
N ASP A 471 46.86 21.62 7.17
CA ASP A 471 46.58 21.97 5.77
C ASP A 471 45.30 21.30 5.23
N ASP A 472 45.14 19.98 5.42
CA ASP A 472 43.91 19.26 5.05
C ASP A 472 42.71 19.74 5.91
N ALA A 473 42.90 20.06 7.20
CA ALA A 473 41.85 20.67 8.04
C ALA A 473 41.37 22.02 7.48
N LYS A 474 42.32 22.88 7.07
CA LYS A 474 42.02 24.17 6.45
C LYS A 474 41.27 24.00 5.15
N LYS A 475 41.74 23.11 4.27
CA LYS A 475 41.14 22.86 2.97
C LYS A 475 39.74 22.28 3.09
N TRP A 476 39.49 21.37 4.04
CA TRP A 476 38.14 20.89 4.36
C TRP A 476 37.22 21.99 4.92
N SER A 477 37.72 22.83 5.83
CA SER A 477 36.93 23.95 6.40
C SER A 477 36.51 25.03 5.39
N LEU A 478 37.06 24.98 4.17
CA LEU A 478 36.80 25.91 3.07
C LEU A 478 36.22 25.19 1.83
N ASP A 479 35.72 23.97 1.99
CA ASP A 479 35.15 23.12 0.93
C ASP A 479 36.08 22.82 -0.26
N LYS A 480 37.40 23.01 -0.06
CA LYS A 480 38.44 22.74 -1.06
C LYS A 480 38.91 21.28 -1.08
N LYS A 481 38.48 20.47 -0.11
CA LYS A 481 38.71 19.02 -0.07
C LYS A 481 37.53 18.30 0.60
N PRO A 482 37.22 17.05 0.17
CA PRO A 482 36.09 16.29 0.69
C PRO A 482 36.29 15.88 2.15
N ILE A 483 35.18 15.64 2.84
CA ILE A 483 35.07 15.20 4.25
C ILE A 483 35.99 14.03 4.63
N GLN A 484 36.29 13.13 3.68
CA GLN A 484 37.24 12.03 3.90
C GLN A 484 38.62 12.53 4.36
N LYS A 485 39.09 13.69 3.88
CA LYS A 485 40.39 14.25 4.28
C LYS A 485 40.39 14.78 5.71
N PHE A 486 39.22 15.06 6.29
CA PHE A 486 39.08 15.34 7.71
C PHE A 486 38.93 14.07 8.54
N LYS A 487 38.30 13.00 8.04
CA LYS A 487 38.36 11.66 8.67
C LYS A 487 39.81 11.19 8.83
N ASP A 488 40.60 11.26 7.75
CA ASP A 488 42.04 10.96 7.76
C ASP A 488 42.81 11.69 8.90
N ILE A 489 42.39 12.90 9.28
CA ILE A 489 42.99 13.67 10.38
C ILE A 489 42.59 13.13 11.74
N LEU A 490 41.29 12.84 11.94
CA LEU A 490 40.79 12.28 13.19
C LEU A 490 41.41 10.91 13.46
N ASP A 491 41.50 10.07 12.42
CA ASP A 491 42.12 8.75 12.48
C ASP A 491 43.58 8.84 12.94
N PHE A 492 44.38 9.75 12.35
CA PHE A 492 45.75 10.01 12.79
C PHE A 492 45.83 10.50 14.23
N LEU A 493 44.98 11.46 14.63
CA LEU A 493 45.02 12.05 15.98
C LEU A 493 44.70 11.03 17.08
N ILE A 494 43.84 10.06 16.79
CA ILE A 494 43.47 8.99 17.71
C ILE A 494 44.52 7.87 17.70
N LYS A 495 45.01 7.46 16.52
CA LYS A 495 46.09 6.46 16.35
C LYS A 495 47.35 6.85 17.13
N GLU A 496 47.77 8.12 17.01
CA GLU A 496 48.94 8.68 17.71
C GLU A 496 48.64 9.15 19.15
N LYS A 497 47.43 8.90 19.67
CA LYS A 497 46.99 9.25 21.04
C LYS A 497 47.11 10.74 21.39
N PHE A 498 46.89 11.63 20.42
CA PHE A 498 46.62 13.05 20.68
C PHE A 498 45.20 13.27 21.23
N ILE A 499 44.29 12.35 20.94
CA ILE A 499 42.93 12.24 21.48
C ILE A 499 42.84 10.90 22.20
N ASP A 500 42.42 10.90 23.47
CA ASP A 500 42.40 9.71 24.34
C ASP A 500 40.97 9.22 24.61
N ILE A 501 40.67 8.01 24.13
CA ILE A 501 39.35 7.37 24.16
C ILE A 501 39.49 5.94 24.68
N GLU A 502 38.71 5.58 25.72
CA GLU A 502 38.82 4.25 26.35
C GLU A 502 38.15 3.16 25.50
N PRO A 503 38.75 1.96 25.33
CA PRO A 503 38.22 0.91 24.45
C PRO A 503 36.86 0.27 24.80
N SER A 504 36.14 0.74 25.83
CA SER A 504 34.96 0.05 26.38
C SER A 504 33.59 0.64 25.99
N GLU A 505 33.53 1.74 25.24
CA GLU A 505 32.26 2.38 24.81
C GLU A 505 31.92 2.16 23.33
N PHE A 506 32.44 1.10 22.70
CA PHE A 506 32.31 0.88 21.26
C PHE A 506 31.27 -0.18 20.87
N ILE A 507 30.10 0.29 20.43
CA ILE A 507 29.20 -0.50 19.58
C ILE A 507 29.85 -0.60 18.19
N VAL A 508 30.46 -1.75 17.90
CA VAL A 508 30.91 -2.11 16.54
C VAL A 508 29.77 -1.80 15.55
N PRO A 509 29.98 -0.92 14.55
CA PRO A 509 29.00 -0.74 13.49
C PRO A 509 28.95 -2.04 12.69
N GLU A 510 27.87 -2.79 12.87
CA GLU A 510 27.43 -3.81 11.93
C GLU A 510 27.43 -3.16 10.53
N SER A 511 28.11 -3.78 9.55
CA SER A 511 28.38 -3.14 8.26
C SER A 511 27.09 -2.62 7.65
N ILE A 512 26.99 -1.31 7.43
CA ILE A 512 25.78 -0.68 6.88
C ILE A 512 25.61 -1.19 5.45
N PRO A 513 24.58 -2.03 5.15
CA PRO A 513 24.21 -2.27 3.76
C PRO A 513 23.89 -0.93 3.10
N PRO A 514 24.27 -0.74 1.81
CA PRO A 514 23.88 0.45 1.07
C PRO A 514 22.36 0.64 1.13
N LEU A 515 21.91 1.90 1.03
CA LEU A 515 20.48 2.20 0.94
C LEU A 515 19.86 1.35 -0.17
N THR A 516 18.81 0.62 0.17
CA THR A 516 18.04 -0.12 -0.83
C THR A 516 17.46 0.84 -1.86
N GLN A 517 17.27 0.41 -3.11
CA GLN A 517 16.68 1.26 -4.16
C GLN A 517 15.38 1.92 -3.68
N LYS A 518 14.54 1.16 -2.95
CA LYS A 518 13.30 1.64 -2.32
C LYS A 518 13.52 2.80 -1.33
N GLN A 519 14.61 2.78 -0.55
CA GLN A 519 14.95 3.88 0.36
C GLN A 519 15.45 5.12 -0.40
N ILE A 520 16.20 4.94 -1.49
CA ILE A 520 16.65 6.06 -2.36
C ILE A 520 15.42 6.78 -2.94
N LEU A 521 14.49 6.03 -3.56
CA LEU A 521 13.28 6.63 -4.16
C LEU A 521 12.41 7.38 -3.14
N LEU A 522 12.33 6.91 -1.88
CA LEU A 522 11.60 7.60 -0.81
C LEU A 522 12.17 8.99 -0.47
N THR A 523 13.43 9.29 -0.81
CA THR A 523 14.03 10.61 -0.58
C THR A 523 13.56 11.68 -1.56
N TYR A 524 13.04 11.28 -2.74
CA TYR A 524 12.63 12.23 -3.79
C TYR A 524 11.26 12.87 -3.55
N PHE A 525 10.46 12.36 -2.61
CA PHE A 525 9.18 12.99 -2.25
C PHE A 525 9.40 14.31 -1.50
N PRO A 526 8.42 15.23 -1.48
CA PRO A 526 8.47 16.41 -0.63
C PRO A 526 8.71 16.07 0.86
N THR A 527 9.43 16.96 1.54
CA THR A 527 9.53 17.02 3.00
C THR A 527 8.31 17.72 3.57
N ASP A 528 8.13 17.68 4.89
CA ASP A 528 7.07 18.46 5.53
C ASP A 528 7.20 19.97 5.28
N ASP A 529 8.42 20.52 5.29
CA ASP A 529 8.66 21.95 5.04
C ASP A 529 8.26 22.36 3.60
N GLU A 530 8.60 21.55 2.59
CA GLU A 530 8.21 21.79 1.19
C GLU A 530 6.70 21.60 0.99
N LYS A 531 6.12 20.55 1.59
CA LYS A 531 4.68 20.27 1.55
C LYS A 531 3.86 21.38 2.24
N ASN A 532 4.41 22.01 3.29
CA ASN A 532 3.79 23.16 3.95
C ASN A 532 3.76 24.43 3.07
N ALA A 533 4.35 24.41 1.86
CA ALA A 533 4.23 25.48 0.86
C ALA A 533 3.14 25.22 -0.20
N PHE A 534 2.45 24.07 -0.15
CA PHE A 534 1.35 23.77 -1.07
C PHE A 534 0.08 24.49 -0.63
N GLU A 535 -0.61 25.16 -1.56
CA GLU A 535 -1.93 25.75 -1.33
C GLU A 535 -3.03 24.72 -1.67
N PRO A 536 -4.09 24.58 -0.85
CA PRO A 536 -4.26 25.16 0.49
C PRO A 536 -3.27 24.56 1.51
N PHE A 537 -2.82 25.35 2.49
CA PHE A 537 -1.78 24.98 3.48
C PHE A 537 -2.27 23.99 4.56
N THR A 538 -2.98 22.95 4.15
CA THR A 538 -3.75 22.03 5.00
C THR A 538 -3.46 20.55 4.68
N TRP A 539 -2.48 20.29 3.81
CA TRP A 539 -2.01 18.95 3.48
C TRP A 539 -1.27 18.28 4.64
N LYS A 540 -1.71 17.06 5.02
CA LYS A 540 -0.97 16.16 5.90
C LYS A 540 -0.55 14.91 5.14
N TYR A 541 0.66 14.40 5.40
CA TYR A 541 1.02 13.05 5.00
C TYR A 541 0.12 12.04 5.71
N PHE A 542 -0.39 11.08 4.93
CA PHE A 542 -0.99 9.89 5.47
C PHE A 542 0.12 9.05 6.13
N GLU A 543 0.17 9.10 7.45
CA GLU A 543 1.15 8.37 8.26
C GLU A 543 0.70 6.90 8.35
N ASP A 544 1.58 6.00 7.90
CA ASP A 544 1.39 4.58 7.61
C ASP A 544 0.54 4.20 6.37
N TYR A 545 0.73 2.97 5.89
CA TYR A 545 -0.04 2.27 4.85
C TYR A 545 0.07 2.66 3.36
N SER A 546 0.91 3.61 2.96
CA SER A 546 1.13 3.87 1.51
C SER A 546 1.89 2.77 0.76
N ARG A 547 2.40 1.71 1.42
CA ARG A 547 3.24 0.68 0.78
C ARG A 547 2.48 -0.37 -0.04
N GLY A 548 1.20 -0.62 0.22
CA GLY A 548 0.43 -1.68 -0.46
C GLY A 548 -0.06 -1.29 -1.86
N ILE A 549 -0.67 -0.12 -1.99
CA ILE A 549 -1.40 0.34 -3.20
C ILE A 549 -0.47 0.36 -4.44
N PHE A 550 0.78 0.79 -4.29
CA PHE A 550 1.73 0.94 -5.41
C PHE A 550 2.53 -0.33 -5.74
N GLN A 551 2.34 -1.42 -4.99
CA GLN A 551 2.96 -2.71 -5.31
C GLN A 551 2.05 -3.61 -6.15
N TYR A 552 0.72 -3.48 -6.04
CA TYR A 552 -0.22 -4.23 -6.88
C TYR A 552 -0.12 -3.83 -8.36
N ARG A 553 -0.13 -2.53 -8.69
CA ARG A 553 0.13 -2.05 -10.08
C ARG A 553 1.50 -2.47 -10.63
N ALA A 554 2.48 -2.74 -9.76
CA ALA A 554 3.83 -3.09 -10.17
C ALA A 554 4.03 -4.58 -10.48
N GLN A 555 3.25 -5.48 -9.85
CA GLN A 555 3.44 -6.93 -9.99
C GLN A 555 3.03 -7.49 -11.36
N GLU A 556 2.23 -6.77 -12.14
CA GLU A 556 1.78 -7.20 -13.47
C GLU A 556 2.77 -6.85 -14.60
N SER A 557 3.81 -6.05 -14.31
CA SER A 557 4.85 -5.68 -15.27
C SER A 557 6.19 -6.32 -14.92
N MET A 558 6.68 -7.23 -15.77
CA MET A 558 7.91 -8.00 -15.54
C MET A 558 9.21 -7.16 -15.48
N SER A 559 9.13 -5.84 -15.70
CA SER A 559 10.29 -4.95 -15.88
C SER A 559 10.44 -3.86 -14.80
N ILE A 560 9.59 -3.86 -13.76
CA ILE A 560 9.71 -2.92 -12.62
C ILE A 560 10.64 -3.52 -11.57
N GLN A 561 11.75 -2.84 -11.30
CA GLN A 561 12.71 -3.22 -10.26
C GLN A 561 12.24 -2.83 -8.86
N THR A 562 11.62 -1.65 -8.71
CA THR A 562 11.04 -1.23 -7.42
C THR A 562 10.00 -0.11 -7.61
N SER A 563 9.11 0.06 -6.63
CA SER A 563 8.13 1.16 -6.60
C SER A 563 7.91 1.69 -5.18
N VAL A 564 7.54 2.96 -5.11
CA VAL A 564 7.20 3.69 -3.87
C VAL A 564 6.12 4.73 -4.16
N GLY A 565 5.41 5.16 -3.11
CA GLY A 565 4.51 6.28 -3.21
C GLY A 565 4.08 6.83 -1.85
N LYS A 566 3.49 8.02 -1.87
CA LYS A 566 2.96 8.73 -0.71
C LYS A 566 1.60 9.35 -1.04
N ILE A 567 0.77 9.50 -0.01
CA ILE A 567 -0.51 10.18 -0.09
C ILE A 567 -0.46 11.41 0.82
N LEU A 568 -0.90 12.56 0.29
CA LEU A 568 -1.30 13.71 1.08
C LEU A 568 -2.82 13.81 1.05
N TYR A 569 -3.42 14.22 2.16
CA TYR A 569 -4.84 14.51 2.25
C TYR A 569 -5.07 15.84 2.95
N ASP A 570 -6.14 16.53 2.57
CA ASP A 570 -6.52 17.81 3.15
C ASP A 570 -7.24 17.62 4.51
N ILE A 571 -6.70 18.22 5.57
CA ILE A 571 -7.27 18.16 6.93
C ILE A 571 -8.29 19.29 7.20
N SER A 572 -8.55 20.17 6.23
CA SER A 572 -9.40 21.35 6.41
C SER A 572 -10.90 21.03 6.50
N ARG A 573 -11.32 19.89 5.92
CA ARG A 573 -12.72 19.42 5.91
C ARG A 573 -12.82 18.04 6.56
N PRO A 574 -13.72 17.82 7.53
CA PRO A 574 -14.05 16.47 7.97
C PRO A 574 -14.92 15.78 6.91
N TYR A 575 -14.51 14.58 6.50
CA TYR A 575 -15.35 13.67 5.70
C TYR A 575 -16.60 13.29 6.51
N ASP A 576 -17.77 13.35 5.87
CA ASP A 576 -19.02 12.85 6.43
C ASP A 576 -19.41 11.54 5.71
N PRO A 577 -19.05 10.37 6.28
CA PRO A 577 -19.30 9.07 5.66
C PRO A 577 -20.79 8.69 5.63
N ILE A 578 -21.65 9.36 6.40
CA ILE A 578 -23.07 9.01 6.51
C ILE A 578 -23.86 9.57 5.33
N TYR A 579 -23.47 10.76 4.85
CA TYR A 579 -24.11 11.42 3.71
C TYR A 579 -23.22 11.49 2.47
N ASN A 580 -22.05 10.85 2.49
CA ASN A 580 -20.96 11.00 1.52
C ASN A 580 -20.66 12.47 1.17
N LYS A 581 -20.60 13.32 2.20
CA LYS A 581 -20.36 14.77 2.05
C LYS A 581 -18.92 15.12 2.36
N ASN A 582 -18.42 16.14 1.65
CA ASN A 582 -17.03 16.60 1.71
C ASN A 582 -16.05 15.49 1.31
N GLN A 583 -16.09 15.01 0.06
CA GLN A 583 -15.04 14.12 -0.45
C GLN A 583 -13.68 14.78 -0.22
N VAL A 584 -12.76 14.06 0.43
CA VAL A 584 -11.51 14.65 0.92
C VAL A 584 -10.54 14.82 -0.25
N PRO A 585 -10.09 16.06 -0.56
CA PRO A 585 -9.05 16.29 -1.54
C PRO A 585 -7.78 15.51 -1.18
N TYR A 586 -7.17 14.87 -2.18
CA TYR A 586 -5.97 14.07 -1.99
C TYR A 586 -4.96 14.26 -3.14
N ILE A 587 -3.69 14.13 -2.79
CA ILE A 587 -2.57 14.07 -3.74
C ILE A 587 -1.94 12.68 -3.61
N LEU A 588 -1.98 11.93 -4.68
CA LEU A 588 -1.29 10.68 -4.88
C LEU A 588 0.04 10.96 -5.59
N MET A 589 1.17 10.53 -5.02
CA MET A 589 2.48 10.59 -5.67
C MET A 589 3.06 9.18 -5.74
N GLU A 590 3.46 8.74 -6.93
CA GLU A 590 3.97 7.40 -7.22
C GLU A 590 5.27 7.50 -8.02
N LEU A 591 6.25 6.66 -7.70
CA LEU A 591 7.51 6.59 -8.42
C LEU A 591 7.91 5.12 -8.65
N TYR A 592 8.15 4.79 -9.91
CA TYR A 592 8.47 3.44 -10.39
C TYR A 592 9.87 3.45 -11.02
N GLN A 593 10.68 2.45 -10.67
CA GLN A 593 12.01 2.20 -11.22
C GLN A 593 11.95 0.98 -12.14
N TYR A 594 12.39 1.15 -13.38
CA TYR A 594 12.46 0.10 -14.39
C TYR A 594 13.91 -0.38 -14.60
N GLU A 595 14.08 -1.48 -15.34
CA GLU A 595 15.41 -1.96 -15.77
C GLU A 595 16.04 -1.08 -16.87
N SER A 596 15.25 -0.27 -17.56
CA SER A 596 15.72 0.58 -18.66
C SER A 596 14.71 1.69 -18.98
N ASN A 597 15.16 2.72 -19.71
CA ASN A 597 14.30 3.79 -20.23
C ASN A 597 13.24 3.25 -21.22
N GLU A 598 13.59 2.28 -22.06
CA GLU A 598 12.63 1.65 -22.97
C GLU A 598 11.50 0.93 -22.20
N ASN A 599 11.83 0.32 -21.07
CA ASN A 599 10.86 -0.29 -20.16
C ASN A 599 10.05 0.77 -19.37
N ALA A 600 10.67 1.88 -18.96
CA ALA A 600 9.94 2.98 -18.34
C ALA A 600 8.92 3.62 -19.30
N LYS A 601 9.24 3.70 -20.60
CA LYS A 601 8.28 4.14 -21.64
C LYS A 601 7.12 3.16 -21.86
N SER A 602 7.23 1.90 -21.42
CA SER A 602 6.07 0.99 -21.39
C SER A 602 5.16 1.15 -20.17
N PHE A 603 5.47 2.06 -19.22
CA PHE A 603 4.56 2.40 -18.11
C PHE A 603 3.22 2.95 -18.61
N VAL A 604 3.22 3.62 -19.77
CA VAL A 604 2.01 4.20 -20.37
C VAL A 604 1.27 3.21 -21.27
N ASP A 605 1.94 2.26 -21.93
CA ASP A 605 1.31 1.02 -22.45
C ASP A 605 2.32 -0.04 -22.97
N LYS A 606 1.85 -1.29 -23.14
CA LYS A 606 2.58 -2.52 -23.55
C LYS A 606 3.19 -2.50 -24.97
N TYR A 607 3.01 -1.42 -25.76
CA TYR A 607 3.53 -1.31 -27.14
C TYR A 607 4.07 0.09 -27.48
N PRO A 608 5.31 0.23 -28.03
CA PRO A 608 5.94 1.53 -28.31
C PRO A 608 5.21 2.49 -29.26
N ARG A 609 4.23 2.00 -30.05
CA ARG A 609 3.40 2.87 -30.92
C ARG A 609 2.25 3.55 -30.19
N VAL A 610 1.82 3.02 -29.05
CA VAL A 610 0.72 3.57 -28.24
C VAL A 610 1.24 4.69 -27.33
N TYR A 611 2.49 4.59 -26.85
CA TYR A 611 3.18 5.63 -26.10
C TYR A 611 3.04 7.02 -26.74
N ASN A 612 3.43 7.14 -28.01
CA ASN A 612 3.28 8.39 -28.77
C ASN A 612 1.81 8.80 -28.86
N ALA A 613 0.90 7.88 -29.16
CA ALA A 613 -0.52 8.19 -29.27
C ALA A 613 -1.13 8.71 -27.96
N PHE A 614 -0.66 8.27 -26.79
CA PHE A 614 -1.10 8.76 -25.48
C PHE A 614 -0.49 10.13 -25.17
N PHE A 615 0.79 10.32 -25.52
CA PHE A 615 1.51 11.60 -25.40
C PHE A 615 0.92 12.69 -26.31
N ASP A 616 0.51 12.32 -27.53
CA ASP A 616 -0.15 13.17 -28.53
C ASP A 616 -1.63 13.47 -28.19
N GLN A 617 -2.29 12.60 -27.40
CA GLN A 617 -3.68 12.76 -26.96
C GLN A 617 -3.84 13.50 -25.62
N SER A 618 -2.75 13.71 -24.88
CA SER A 618 -2.77 14.43 -23.61
C SER A 618 -3.08 15.93 -23.80
N ASP A 619 -3.67 16.58 -22.79
CA ASP A 619 -4.01 18.03 -22.87
C ASP A 619 -2.75 18.89 -23.09
N MET A 620 -1.67 18.52 -22.40
CA MET A 620 -0.36 19.13 -22.60
C MET A 620 0.74 18.07 -22.53
N SER A 621 1.72 18.14 -23.42
CA SER A 621 2.93 17.31 -23.34
C SER A 621 4.20 18.08 -23.72
N GLY A 622 5.35 17.53 -23.35
CA GLY A 622 6.65 18.13 -23.64
C GLY A 622 7.83 17.30 -23.13
N THR A 623 8.97 17.44 -23.79
CA THR A 623 10.20 16.67 -23.51
C THR A 623 11.34 17.60 -23.12
N SER A 624 12.15 17.20 -22.14
CA SER A 624 13.43 17.83 -21.79
C SER A 624 14.47 16.79 -21.35
N ASP A 625 15.74 17.04 -21.63
CA ASP A 625 16.88 16.21 -21.19
C ASP A 625 16.99 16.07 -19.65
N SER A 626 16.21 16.83 -18.88
CA SER A 626 16.25 16.93 -17.40
C SER A 626 14.90 16.72 -16.70
N THR A 627 13.84 16.44 -17.44
CA THR A 627 12.55 15.94 -16.88
C THR A 627 12.05 14.72 -17.64
N GLY A 628 12.71 14.36 -18.74
CA GLY A 628 12.28 13.33 -19.66
C GLY A 628 11.05 13.75 -20.45
N ASP A 629 10.25 12.77 -20.84
CA ASP A 629 8.98 12.97 -21.51
C ASP A 629 7.86 13.15 -20.48
N CYS A 630 7.23 14.32 -20.44
CA CYS A 630 6.14 14.63 -19.53
C CYS A 630 4.81 14.88 -20.26
N MET A 631 3.71 14.45 -19.64
CA MET A 631 2.34 14.72 -20.06
C MET A 631 1.47 15.16 -18.87
N TYR A 632 0.41 15.91 -19.18
CA TYR A 632 -0.58 16.39 -18.22
C TYR A 632 -1.99 16.28 -18.81
N ASN A 633 -2.94 15.86 -17.96
CA ASN A 633 -4.36 15.76 -18.26
C ASN A 633 -5.22 16.36 -17.14
N ASN A 634 -6.34 17.00 -17.49
CA ASN A 634 -7.41 17.42 -16.58
C ASN A 634 -8.71 16.71 -16.95
N GLN A 635 -9.27 15.95 -16.01
CA GLN A 635 -10.63 15.41 -16.12
C GLN A 635 -11.57 16.20 -15.19
N LYS A 636 -12.65 16.76 -15.76
CA LYS A 636 -13.70 17.46 -15.03
C LYS A 636 -14.93 16.58 -14.90
N ASN A 637 -15.32 16.23 -13.67
CA ASN A 637 -16.52 15.45 -13.41
C ASN A 637 -17.72 16.39 -13.20
N PHE A 638 -18.72 16.27 -14.07
CA PHE A 638 -19.97 17.04 -13.98
C PHE A 638 -21.08 16.17 -13.38
N VAL A 639 -21.18 16.15 -12.05
CA VAL A 639 -22.29 15.55 -11.31
C VAL A 639 -22.91 16.60 -10.39
N GLU A 640 -24.22 16.74 -10.45
CA GLU A 640 -25.09 17.69 -9.73
C GLU A 640 -24.42 18.66 -8.75
N SER A 641 -24.00 19.83 -9.27
CA SER A 641 -23.60 21.04 -8.52
C SER A 641 -22.27 21.05 -7.76
N SER A 642 -21.46 19.98 -7.79
CA SER A 642 -20.02 20.09 -7.55
C SER A 642 -19.24 20.16 -8.87
N MET A 643 -18.02 20.70 -8.82
CA MET A 643 -17.11 20.80 -9.97
C MET A 643 -15.81 20.11 -9.57
N ASP A 644 -15.85 18.79 -9.51
CA ASP A 644 -14.72 17.97 -9.09
C ASP A 644 -13.72 17.88 -10.25
N GLU A 645 -12.45 18.24 -10.02
CA GLU A 645 -11.39 18.15 -11.02
C GLU A 645 -10.32 17.14 -10.60
N ILE A 646 -9.83 16.36 -11.58
CA ILE A 646 -8.72 15.43 -11.43
C ILE A 646 -7.58 15.89 -12.34
N HIS A 647 -6.47 16.30 -11.73
CA HIS A 647 -5.24 16.65 -12.43
C HIS A 647 -4.26 15.48 -12.38
N MET A 648 -3.75 15.04 -13.53
CA MET A 648 -2.74 13.99 -13.62
C MET A 648 -1.49 14.50 -14.34
N VAL A 649 -0.31 14.22 -13.77
CA VAL A 649 1.00 14.39 -14.42
C VAL A 649 1.69 13.04 -14.47
N ILE A 650 2.19 12.66 -15.65
CA ILE A 650 3.07 11.51 -15.84
C ILE A 650 4.35 12.01 -16.49
N CYS A 651 5.50 11.65 -15.94
CA CYS A 651 6.81 11.94 -16.54
C CYS A 651 7.71 10.70 -16.52
N ILE A 652 8.40 10.43 -17.62
CA ILE A 652 9.36 9.33 -17.77
C ILE A 652 10.75 9.90 -18.03
N TYR A 653 11.62 9.76 -17.04
CA TYR A 653 13.00 10.28 -17.03
C TYR A 653 13.98 9.14 -16.78
N GLU A 654 14.92 8.93 -17.70
CA GLU A 654 15.77 7.74 -17.73
C GLU A 654 14.95 6.47 -17.51
N ASP A 655 15.24 5.66 -16.49
CA ASP A 655 14.52 4.44 -16.11
C ASP A 655 13.48 4.65 -14.99
N LEU A 656 13.16 5.91 -14.66
CA LEU A 656 12.12 6.29 -13.70
C LEU A 656 10.81 6.71 -14.40
N ALA A 657 9.68 6.29 -13.84
CA ALA A 657 8.36 6.85 -14.15
C ALA A 657 7.74 7.48 -12.90
N LEU A 658 7.46 8.78 -12.98
CA LEU A 658 6.78 9.59 -11.96
C LEU A 658 5.31 9.75 -12.38
N LEU A 659 4.39 9.44 -11.47
CA LEU A 659 2.95 9.68 -11.61
C LEU A 659 2.48 10.50 -10.41
N ILE A 660 1.78 11.61 -10.67
CA ILE A 660 1.15 12.44 -9.64
C ILE A 660 -0.31 12.64 -10.04
N THR A 661 -1.23 12.28 -9.16
CA THR A 661 -2.67 12.50 -9.32
C THR A 661 -3.18 13.38 -8.19
N VAL A 662 -3.89 14.45 -8.52
CA VAL A 662 -4.52 15.37 -7.57
C VAL A 662 -6.03 15.33 -7.82
N TYR A 663 -6.80 15.00 -6.80
CA TYR A 663 -8.26 15.06 -6.81
C TYR A 663 -8.73 16.21 -5.92
N GLU A 664 -9.54 17.12 -6.47
CA GLU A 664 -9.94 18.36 -5.79
C GLU A 664 -11.44 18.69 -5.96
N ASP A 665 -12.15 18.73 -4.82
CA ASP A 665 -13.49 19.31 -4.65
C ASP A 665 -13.37 20.82 -4.29
N TYR A 666 -12.72 21.58 -5.18
CA TYR A 666 -12.52 23.01 -5.05
C TYR A 666 -12.93 23.71 -6.35
N PRO A 667 -13.82 24.73 -6.31
CA PRO A 667 -14.46 25.28 -7.52
C PRO A 667 -13.53 26.10 -8.45
N ASN A 668 -12.22 26.15 -8.17
CA ASN A 668 -11.15 26.61 -9.04
C ASN A 668 -9.80 26.16 -8.43
N VAL A 669 -9.18 25.09 -8.95
CA VAL A 669 -7.76 24.85 -8.72
C VAL A 669 -6.96 25.08 -10.00
N ASN A 670 -5.76 25.60 -9.81
CA ASN A 670 -4.81 25.90 -10.85
C ASN A 670 -3.80 24.75 -10.92
N SER A 671 -3.59 24.19 -12.12
CA SER A 671 -2.62 23.11 -12.40
C SER A 671 -1.18 23.38 -11.91
N SER A 672 -0.89 24.63 -11.56
CA SER A 672 0.26 25.03 -10.75
C SER A 672 0.54 24.12 -9.53
N LEU A 673 -0.47 23.57 -8.84
CA LEU A 673 -0.21 22.67 -7.69
C LEU A 673 0.50 21.38 -8.12
N VAL A 674 -0.07 20.64 -9.07
CA VAL A 674 0.53 19.38 -9.56
C VAL A 674 1.88 19.63 -10.24
N PHE A 675 2.06 20.77 -10.91
CA PHE A 675 3.33 21.16 -11.50
C PHE A 675 4.40 21.48 -10.45
N ASN A 676 4.07 22.20 -9.38
CA ASN A 676 5.01 22.51 -8.29
C ASN A 676 5.51 21.24 -7.58
N ILE A 677 4.64 20.25 -7.39
CA ILE A 677 4.99 18.96 -6.78
C ILE A 677 5.97 18.20 -7.69
N ALA A 678 5.68 18.13 -8.99
CA ALA A 678 6.57 17.51 -9.98
C ALA A 678 7.95 18.20 -10.00
N ASP A 679 7.98 19.54 -10.02
CA ASP A 679 9.21 20.33 -10.04
C ASP A 679 10.11 20.04 -8.83
N ILE A 680 9.54 19.95 -7.62
CA ILE A 680 10.28 19.60 -6.38
C ILE A 680 10.85 18.18 -6.45
N MET A 681 10.07 17.21 -6.94
CA MET A 681 10.54 15.83 -7.08
C MET A 681 11.69 15.75 -8.10
N PHE A 682 11.61 16.49 -9.21
CA PHE A 682 12.69 16.55 -10.21
C PHE A 682 13.97 17.22 -9.71
N GLU A 683 13.87 18.33 -8.96
CA GLU A 683 15.05 18.96 -8.34
C GLU A 683 15.80 17.97 -7.43
N LYS A 684 15.07 17.11 -6.69
CA LYS A 684 15.66 16.08 -5.83
C LYS A 684 16.29 14.92 -6.60
N ILE A 685 15.64 14.45 -7.66
CA ILE A 685 16.21 13.46 -8.60
C ILE A 685 17.55 13.99 -9.17
N HIS A 686 17.65 15.30 -9.40
CA HIS A 686 18.86 15.97 -9.91
C HIS A 686 19.84 16.41 -8.80
N ASN A 687 19.75 15.85 -7.58
CA ASN A 687 20.60 16.18 -6.43
C ASN A 687 20.62 17.66 -6.04
N GLY A 688 19.50 18.38 -6.24
CA GLY A 688 19.35 19.81 -5.91
C GLY A 688 19.86 20.77 -6.99
N ASN A 689 20.18 20.28 -8.19
CA ASN A 689 20.43 21.16 -9.34
C ASN A 689 19.10 21.69 -9.90
N GLU A 690 19.10 22.93 -10.40
CA GLU A 690 17.91 23.59 -10.98
C GLU A 690 17.40 22.82 -12.22
N SER A 691 16.20 22.26 -12.13
CA SER A 691 15.48 21.66 -13.27
C SER A 691 14.60 22.70 -13.99
N PRO A 692 14.31 22.54 -15.29
CA PRO A 692 13.38 23.43 -15.99
C PRO A 692 11.97 23.17 -15.48
N LYS A 693 11.31 24.21 -14.98
CA LYS A 693 9.94 24.13 -14.44
C LYS A 693 8.95 23.60 -15.47
N LEU A 694 8.10 22.64 -15.06
CA LEU A 694 7.25 21.84 -15.93
C LEU A 694 6.30 22.67 -16.81
N HIS A 695 5.78 23.78 -16.27
CA HIS A 695 4.94 24.74 -17.01
C HIS A 695 5.63 25.44 -18.20
N LYS A 696 6.97 25.36 -18.32
CA LYS A 696 7.75 25.87 -19.46
C LYS A 696 8.04 24.80 -20.50
N ILE A 697 7.98 23.52 -20.12
CA ILE A 697 8.24 22.37 -20.97
C ILE A 697 6.95 21.93 -21.68
N LEU A 698 5.87 21.78 -20.89
CA LEU A 698 4.57 21.35 -21.39
C LEU A 698 3.96 22.39 -22.34
N LYS A 699 3.52 21.92 -23.50
CA LYS A 699 2.79 22.72 -24.51
C LYS A 699 1.41 22.12 -24.69
N GLN A 700 0.43 22.97 -24.93
CA GLN A 700 -0.94 22.53 -25.17
C GLN A 700 -1.07 21.88 -26.55
N ASN A 701 -1.57 20.64 -26.58
CA ASN A 701 -1.72 19.90 -27.82
C ASN A 701 -2.93 20.42 -28.60
N SER A 702 -2.74 20.59 -29.92
CA SER A 702 -3.71 21.22 -30.81
C SER A 702 -4.23 20.21 -31.81
N PHE A 703 -5.47 19.76 -31.64
CA PHE A 703 -6.11 18.80 -32.54
C PHE A 703 -6.55 19.47 -33.86
N GLU A 704 -5.62 19.59 -34.82
CA GLU A 704 -5.98 19.92 -36.21
C GLU A 704 -6.76 18.76 -36.84
N VAL A 705 -8.09 18.88 -36.89
CA VAL A 705 -8.93 18.09 -37.79
C VAL A 705 -8.57 18.48 -39.22
N GLN A 706 -7.70 17.69 -39.87
CA GLN A 706 -7.45 17.80 -41.31
C GLN A 706 -8.78 17.60 -42.06
N PRO A 707 -9.30 18.60 -42.78
CA PRO A 707 -10.51 18.41 -43.58
C PRO A 707 -10.15 17.56 -44.79
N GLU A 708 -10.79 16.40 -44.96
CA GLU A 708 -10.66 15.64 -46.20
C GLU A 708 -11.03 16.53 -47.39
N SER A 709 -10.16 16.54 -48.39
CA SER A 709 -10.24 17.44 -49.54
C SER A 709 -11.51 17.21 -50.36
N LYS A 710 -12.50 18.09 -50.23
CA LYS A 710 -13.53 18.26 -51.26
C LYS A 710 -12.99 19.14 -52.38
N THR A 711 -12.91 18.57 -53.57
CA THR A 711 -12.57 19.25 -54.81
C THR A 711 -13.54 20.40 -55.09
N GLU A 712 -13.00 21.56 -55.46
CA GLU A 712 -13.59 22.76 -56.10
C GLU A 712 -15.13 22.76 -56.34
N SER A 713 -15.89 23.78 -55.93
CA SER A 713 -15.79 25.11 -56.56
C SER A 713 -16.74 26.19 -55.98
N SER A 714 -16.13 27.32 -55.58
CA SER A 714 -16.54 28.73 -55.86
C SER A 714 -17.85 29.38 -55.35
N GLN A 715 -17.65 30.62 -54.81
CA GLN A 715 -18.52 31.83 -54.79
C GLN A 715 -19.28 32.24 -53.50
N GLU A 716 -18.60 33.06 -52.67
CA GLU A 716 -18.99 34.44 -52.28
C GLU A 716 -20.47 34.83 -51.96
N GLN A 717 -20.79 35.21 -50.69
CA GLN A 717 -20.89 36.63 -50.23
C GLN A 717 -21.45 36.88 -48.79
N ASN A 718 -20.71 37.67 -47.99
CA ASN A 718 -21.13 38.77 -47.09
C ASN A 718 -22.16 38.65 -45.92
N ASN A 719 -21.59 38.76 -44.69
CA ASN A 719 -21.96 39.70 -43.59
C ASN A 719 -23.14 39.40 -42.60
N PRO A 720 -23.21 40.04 -41.39
CA PRO A 720 -23.20 39.31 -40.09
C PRO A 720 -24.31 39.76 -39.10
N PRO A 721 -24.15 39.61 -37.77
CA PRO A 721 -24.18 38.39 -36.96
C PRO A 721 -25.44 38.30 -36.07
N SER A 722 -25.74 37.11 -35.52
CA SER A 722 -26.64 36.98 -34.36
C SER A 722 -26.20 35.85 -33.45
N GLN A 723 -26.19 36.11 -32.14
CA GLN A 723 -25.94 35.12 -31.09
C GLN A 723 -27.07 34.08 -31.09
N ASN A 724 -26.77 32.79 -30.90
CA ASN A 724 -26.93 32.14 -29.60
C ASN A 724 -26.44 30.69 -29.58
N ASP A 725 -26.12 30.23 -28.36
CA ASP A 725 -26.12 28.85 -27.86
C ASP A 725 -25.20 27.83 -28.57
N SER A 726 -23.99 27.71 -28.03
CA SER A 726 -23.05 26.60 -28.26
C SER A 726 -22.96 25.72 -27.01
N GLU A 727 -23.99 24.92 -26.78
CA GLU A 727 -23.90 23.67 -26.01
C GLU A 727 -24.28 22.51 -26.94
N LEU A 728 -23.78 21.30 -26.65
CA LEU A 728 -23.82 20.09 -27.52
C LEU A 728 -22.83 20.08 -28.69
N SER A 729 -21.53 19.90 -28.37
CA SER A 729 -20.57 19.23 -29.26
C SER A 729 -19.49 18.56 -28.41
N GLY A 730 -19.61 17.25 -28.18
CA GLY A 730 -18.65 16.52 -27.33
C GLY A 730 -18.88 15.01 -27.18
N THR A 731 -20.10 14.51 -27.40
CA THR A 731 -20.38 13.06 -27.32
C THR A 731 -19.81 12.31 -28.53
N LYS A 732 -18.79 11.47 -28.29
CA LYS A 732 -18.25 10.53 -29.30
C LYS A 732 -19.33 9.53 -29.73
N LEU A 733 -19.67 9.53 -31.03
CA LEU A 733 -20.55 8.52 -31.63
C LEU A 733 -19.93 7.11 -31.47
N GLY A 734 -20.66 6.19 -30.83
CA GLY A 734 -20.25 4.78 -30.69
C GLY A 734 -20.49 4.18 -29.30
N ILE A 735 -19.94 2.99 -29.07
CA ILE A 735 -20.00 2.30 -27.78
C ILE A 735 -18.98 2.93 -26.81
N GLN A 736 -19.44 3.25 -25.62
CA GLN A 736 -18.71 3.80 -24.48
C GLN A 736 -19.03 2.98 -23.22
N ASN A 737 -18.32 3.24 -22.12
CA ASN A 737 -18.52 2.59 -20.81
C ASN A 737 -18.59 1.05 -20.88
N PHE A 738 -17.84 0.46 -21.83
CA PHE A 738 -17.88 -0.96 -22.13
C PHE A 738 -16.97 -1.73 -21.16
N THR A 739 -17.53 -2.75 -20.51
CA THR A 739 -16.83 -3.61 -19.54
C THR A 739 -17.24 -5.06 -19.74
N CYS A 740 -16.32 -5.98 -19.45
CA CYS A 740 -16.59 -7.42 -19.39
C CYS A 740 -15.91 -7.97 -18.14
N ILE A 741 -16.69 -8.45 -17.17
CA ILE A 741 -16.22 -8.91 -15.87
C ILE A 741 -16.50 -10.40 -15.78
N LYS A 742 -15.47 -11.19 -15.45
CA LYS A 742 -15.61 -12.63 -15.19
C LYS A 742 -15.83 -12.83 -13.69
N ASP A 743 -16.84 -13.60 -13.32
CA ASP A 743 -17.01 -14.07 -11.95
C ASP A 743 -16.19 -15.34 -11.67
N ASP A 744 -16.15 -15.74 -10.40
CA ASP A 744 -15.44 -16.94 -9.95
C ASP A 744 -16.10 -18.26 -10.41
N PHE A 745 -17.31 -18.18 -11.00
CA PHE A 745 -18.07 -19.33 -11.51
C PHE A 745 -17.89 -19.58 -13.01
N GLY A 746 -17.29 -18.64 -13.73
CA GLY A 746 -17.02 -18.76 -15.17
C GLY A 746 -17.94 -17.95 -16.07
N MET A 747 -18.92 -17.24 -15.52
CA MET A 747 -19.79 -16.34 -16.27
C MET A 747 -19.09 -15.01 -16.52
N ILE A 748 -19.36 -14.42 -17.68
CA ILE A 748 -18.86 -13.11 -18.07
C ILE A 748 -20.05 -12.19 -18.23
N GLU A 749 -20.20 -11.24 -17.32
CA GLU A 749 -21.12 -10.12 -17.44
C GLU A 749 -20.50 -9.06 -18.37
N ILE A 750 -21.29 -8.55 -19.31
CA ILE A 750 -20.87 -7.58 -20.32
C ILE A 750 -21.82 -6.40 -20.25
N ASN A 751 -21.30 -5.20 -20.02
CA ASN A 751 -22.08 -3.97 -19.97
C ASN A 751 -21.51 -2.95 -20.96
N GLY A 752 -22.36 -2.08 -21.53
CA GLY A 752 -21.92 -0.95 -22.35
C GLY A 752 -23.03 0.03 -22.71
N GLU A 753 -22.64 1.18 -23.27
CA GLU A 753 -23.56 2.26 -23.63
C GLU A 753 -23.29 2.71 -25.07
N PHE A 754 -24.29 2.63 -25.95
CA PHE A 754 -24.20 3.22 -27.27
C PHE A 754 -24.66 4.69 -27.21
N THR A 755 -23.75 5.60 -27.54
CA THR A 755 -24.01 7.04 -27.64
C THR A 755 -24.20 7.43 -29.10
N ASN A 756 -25.38 7.95 -29.44
CA ASN A 756 -25.70 8.45 -30.77
C ASN A 756 -25.29 9.92 -30.95
N SER A 757 -25.19 10.35 -32.22
CA SER A 757 -25.03 11.75 -32.62
C SER A 757 -26.31 12.24 -33.33
N GLU A 758 -26.21 13.20 -34.24
CA GLU A 758 -27.34 13.88 -34.90
C GLU A 758 -28.22 13.02 -35.84
N LYS A 759 -27.94 11.71 -35.99
CA LYS A 759 -28.61 10.83 -36.97
C LYS A 759 -29.55 9.84 -36.30
N PHE A 760 -30.77 9.73 -36.80
CA PHE A 760 -31.63 8.58 -36.48
C PHE A 760 -31.03 7.29 -37.09
N PHE A 761 -31.09 6.19 -36.34
CA PHE A 761 -30.79 4.85 -36.83
C PHE A 761 -31.99 3.93 -36.59
N GLU A 762 -32.51 3.31 -37.65
CA GLU A 762 -33.52 2.23 -37.56
C GLU A 762 -32.93 1.05 -36.80
N LYS A 763 -31.63 0.79 -36.98
CA LYS A 763 -30.88 -0.09 -36.09
C LYS A 763 -29.36 0.10 -36.13
N ILE A 764 -28.72 -0.15 -34.98
CA ILE A 764 -27.28 -0.34 -34.83
C ILE A 764 -26.99 -1.80 -34.53
N VAL A 765 -26.16 -2.45 -35.34
CA VAL A 765 -25.72 -3.83 -35.11
C VAL A 765 -24.29 -3.82 -34.58
N PHE A 766 -24.01 -4.57 -33.52
CA PHE A 766 -22.67 -4.66 -32.93
C PHE A 766 -22.31 -6.10 -32.55
N SER A 767 -21.01 -6.39 -32.54
CA SER A 767 -20.44 -7.69 -32.21
C SER A 767 -19.60 -7.58 -30.94
N ILE A 768 -19.89 -8.40 -29.93
CA ILE A 768 -19.00 -8.61 -28.77
C ILE A 768 -18.09 -9.79 -29.09
N ILE A 769 -16.78 -9.63 -28.88
CA ILE A 769 -15.75 -10.60 -29.20
C ILE A 769 -14.85 -10.83 -27.98
N LEU A 770 -14.76 -12.08 -27.55
CA LEU A 770 -13.85 -12.57 -26.51
C LEU A 770 -12.69 -13.35 -27.14
N LYS A 771 -11.45 -13.10 -26.69
CA LYS A 771 -10.25 -13.83 -27.13
C LYS A 771 -9.38 -14.28 -25.96
N SER A 772 -8.65 -15.37 -26.15
CA SER A 772 -7.59 -15.86 -25.27
C SER A 772 -6.29 -15.08 -25.44
N TYR A 773 -5.33 -15.34 -24.56
CA TYR A 773 -4.01 -14.68 -24.52
C TYR A 773 -3.18 -14.80 -25.82
N ASP A 774 -3.40 -15.86 -26.61
CA ASP A 774 -2.76 -16.07 -27.93
C ASP A 774 -3.48 -15.37 -29.09
N GLY A 775 -4.60 -14.66 -28.80
CA GLY A 775 -5.46 -14.02 -29.81
C GLY A 775 -6.48 -14.95 -30.46
N THR A 776 -6.59 -16.21 -30.03
CA THR A 776 -7.64 -17.12 -30.51
C THR A 776 -9.01 -16.62 -30.03
N LYS A 777 -9.99 -16.56 -30.94
CA LYS A 777 -11.36 -16.10 -30.61
C LYS A 777 -12.10 -17.21 -29.85
N LEU A 778 -12.40 -16.95 -28.58
CA LEU A 778 -13.07 -17.89 -27.68
C LEU A 778 -14.59 -17.85 -27.85
N ALA A 779 -15.16 -16.65 -27.98
CA ALA A 779 -16.59 -16.46 -28.23
C ALA A 779 -16.85 -15.18 -29.05
N GLN A 780 -17.98 -15.16 -29.76
CA GLN A 780 -18.53 -13.95 -30.35
C GLN A 780 -20.06 -14.03 -30.33
N GLY A 781 -20.70 -12.93 -29.94
CA GLY A 781 -22.14 -12.68 -30.11
C GLY A 781 -22.36 -11.42 -30.93
N ASP A 782 -23.36 -11.43 -31.81
CA ASP A 782 -23.87 -10.24 -32.50
C ASP A 782 -25.20 -9.84 -31.85
N SER A 783 -25.40 -8.55 -31.58
CA SER A 783 -26.64 -7.98 -31.03
C SER A 783 -27.04 -6.71 -31.82
N GLU A 784 -28.29 -6.26 -31.67
CA GLU A 784 -28.79 -5.05 -32.32
C GLU A 784 -29.62 -4.16 -31.39
N ILE A 785 -29.46 -2.85 -31.57
CA ILE A 785 -30.23 -1.80 -30.88
C ILE A 785 -31.12 -1.14 -31.94
N LEU A 786 -32.44 -1.18 -31.76
CA LEU A 786 -33.43 -0.70 -32.74
C LEU A 786 -33.89 0.73 -32.42
N ASP A 787 -34.32 1.49 -33.43
CA ASP A 787 -34.99 2.79 -33.28
C ASP A 787 -34.25 3.76 -32.34
N ILE A 788 -33.04 4.20 -32.72
CA ILE A 788 -32.22 5.13 -31.93
C ILE A 788 -32.38 6.55 -32.45
N GLU A 789 -32.92 7.42 -31.60
CA GLU A 789 -33.16 8.83 -31.92
C GLU A 789 -31.86 9.66 -31.90
N PRO A 790 -31.82 10.81 -32.60
CA PRO A 790 -30.68 11.74 -32.54
C PRO A 790 -30.32 12.11 -31.10
N PHE A 791 -29.02 12.03 -30.79
CA PHE A 791 -28.42 12.30 -29.47
C PHE A 791 -28.87 11.36 -28.33
N GLU A 792 -29.58 10.27 -28.64
CA GLU A 792 -29.95 9.27 -27.64
C GLU A 792 -28.73 8.47 -27.16
N ILE A 793 -28.69 8.16 -25.86
CA ILE A 793 -27.74 7.20 -25.26
C ILE A 793 -28.55 5.99 -24.81
N ARG A 794 -28.13 4.79 -25.21
CA ARG A 794 -28.81 3.55 -24.79
C ARG A 794 -27.83 2.52 -24.22
N LYS A 795 -28.16 2.01 -23.03
CA LYS A 795 -27.39 0.96 -22.36
C LYS A 795 -27.74 -0.42 -22.94
N PHE A 796 -26.80 -1.34 -22.88
CA PHE A 796 -26.99 -2.75 -23.15
C PHE A 796 -26.15 -3.58 -22.17
N ASP A 797 -26.73 -4.69 -21.72
CA ASP A 797 -26.10 -5.72 -20.90
C ASP A 797 -26.17 -7.09 -21.61
N GLY A 798 -25.38 -8.05 -21.13
CA GLY A 798 -25.37 -9.40 -21.68
C GLY A 798 -24.45 -10.34 -20.89
N TYR A 799 -24.69 -11.65 -21.03
CA TYR A 799 -24.01 -12.68 -20.24
C TYR A 799 -23.50 -13.80 -21.15
N VAL A 800 -22.31 -14.32 -20.88
CA VAL A 800 -21.76 -15.48 -21.59
C VAL A 800 -20.95 -16.38 -20.65
N GLU A 801 -21.31 -17.66 -20.61
CA GLU A 801 -20.59 -18.69 -19.86
C GLU A 801 -19.31 -19.08 -20.61
N LEU A 802 -18.15 -19.00 -19.95
CA LEU A 802 -16.87 -19.34 -20.56
C LEU A 802 -15.96 -20.08 -19.57
N ASN A 803 -15.84 -21.39 -19.75
CA ASN A 803 -14.97 -22.25 -18.92
C ASN A 803 -13.48 -21.87 -19.01
N GLU A 804 -13.04 -21.29 -20.13
CA GLU A 804 -11.64 -20.87 -20.34
C GLU A 804 -11.43 -19.39 -19.95
N PRO A 805 -10.21 -18.98 -19.53
CA PRO A 805 -9.91 -17.58 -19.27
C PRO A 805 -9.82 -16.77 -20.58
N PHE A 806 -10.60 -15.70 -20.69
CA PHE A 806 -10.40 -14.70 -21.73
C PHE A 806 -9.40 -13.63 -21.29
N TYR A 807 -8.76 -12.99 -22.25
CA TYR A 807 -7.77 -11.94 -22.06
C TYR A 807 -8.17 -10.62 -22.74
N GLU A 808 -8.95 -10.70 -23.83
CA GLU A 808 -9.44 -9.53 -24.55
C GLU A 808 -10.95 -9.63 -24.70
N CYS A 809 -11.69 -8.59 -24.30
CA CYS A 809 -13.10 -8.39 -24.61
C CYS A 809 -13.26 -7.09 -25.39
N SER A 810 -14.00 -7.13 -26.50
CA SER A 810 -14.18 -5.96 -27.37
C SER A 810 -15.58 -5.92 -27.97
N ALA A 811 -16.17 -4.72 -28.05
CA ALA A 811 -17.40 -4.48 -28.80
C ALA A 811 -17.10 -3.69 -30.07
N VAL A 812 -17.59 -4.18 -31.22
CA VAL A 812 -17.34 -3.59 -32.54
C VAL A 812 -18.67 -3.35 -33.25
N ILE A 813 -18.96 -2.09 -33.56
CA ILE A 813 -20.16 -1.73 -34.34
C ILE A 813 -19.96 -2.14 -35.81
N ASN A 814 -20.93 -2.85 -36.36
CA ASN A 814 -20.99 -3.21 -37.76
C ASN A 814 -21.80 -2.16 -38.53
N TRP A 815 -21.13 -1.07 -38.91
CA TRP A 815 -21.75 0.06 -39.61
C TRP A 815 -22.39 -0.32 -40.95
N ASP A 816 -21.90 -1.36 -41.63
CA ASP A 816 -22.47 -1.85 -42.90
C ASP A 816 -23.83 -2.58 -42.72
N LYS A 817 -24.10 -3.10 -41.52
CA LYS A 817 -25.38 -3.73 -41.14
C LYS A 817 -26.32 -2.80 -40.36
N SER A 818 -25.80 -1.67 -39.90
CA SER A 818 -26.53 -0.61 -39.23
C SER A 818 -27.23 0.27 -40.28
N LYS A 819 -28.45 0.74 -40.01
CA LYS A 819 -29.34 1.31 -41.03
C LYS A 819 -30.16 2.48 -40.51
#